data_AF-A0A9P0CPR3-F1
#
_entry.id   AF-A0A9P0CPR3-F1
#
_cell.length_a   1.000
_cell.length_b   1.000
_cell.length_c   1.000
_cell.angle_alpha   90.00
_cell.angle_beta   90.00
_cell.angle_gamma   90.00
#
_symmetry.space_group_name_H-M   'P 1'
#
loop_
_entity.id
_entity.type
_entity.pdbx_description
1 polymer ?
#
loop_
_entity_poly.entity_id
_entity_poly.type
_entity_poly.pdbx_seq_one_letter_code
_entity_poly.pdbx_strand_id
1 'polypeptide(L)'
;MSDSADKKHCVFCAQDAISNKLIKFTPEILKKCLVVMEFRRTKPARRKSRSNYSDVHLSSEKSLNDYYHAQCYKLYTAVAGTSTDDSVSGFSQATQDADIQTDKDNIAEKADFEDSNDYIGLDNDSNKANLSPKICFICEKSRKRLKGREVPIAVNRKTTIDTLKSAATEFYDVDMLEKISSYANDSEICYHKCCKDKYLRDLTAVEESDYIKSKKVRNLAYSSLCEMLEEYVIKNKECLFYEKVKSEYLRLLTEQAELVSNSIRISSFSERHLDRTFDKKIKIIYAEKKNFLASFSANFVEHKELFESMTLKETIRTVALRLREEAIDCVRTPLPDDCTAEDLIQVNSDFVCPEDIKRRPDLNTGVAFDNYDRFIETLNGKDTLHGIIFQDRVQDEHGIPPTGNDIQDFNPIQIDNYSDASLPSEESSTSNGKSTPTEESTLEESTYEESTLEEQSISSKKENVATRNHLDILALNKAPINLQEVKQLDIAWKMSHITKITDTPMWVGYHSKIIIDNSPVQIVSYLTPINDTPTNHSTVLKTLEQSQKVAQECQAPYIQVTYDLAIARISYCIQAQESPKFDNVFIHMGAFHIEMTFFKAVGTFIEECGLTNIMIDCDLIADGSVAGFIAGKNYNRCKRLHSLVSLSLQQLHFETYLENKNVTINDSVTEFLKEFMEHKDISPRIVHSETEKIITDYDQYTTDTLEGKHGKTAQFYAMYIDLINLYHIFIKSIRVGDLDLYCYALGKIVPLFFMYNQPNYSRWLVYYLNQLQHINYTHPGLRADVSRGSFGIRRTIKPFSRIPVDLTLEQTINGDAARRLTGITNLTSSISARQRWARNHGARIRIISHVLTRAGLNKNLQDVASDLKPDRMKKNRELMENFLQSIKQTANPFSYSFDQDQLYNISTGKASTPEIAASLSLETKLEPDLDKVLCFPITPVPLSLCHIDGSINKTVKSVLLQELEKTVEEVEQPPDQLDYFVVDGFFFLNTFKQVPRSFGDLSKKILHSLVNYPASHVAIIFDRYFTPSIKGYEHTLRGYTEDKHVYISGPQQKRTADFAKELKNIKFKEAFVKFLIEHWTDREMATIIGNKTIYLDHDLCYVYTATNNEVTRTVNYDLSCQDHEEADTKIVFFTCQLKEDSTVTIRTSDTDIVVIMLSNMEHLQAQLKIWIDLGVGNARRNVNISALFSKLGLPVSQALPALHALTGCDYNPAFYRRGKKKPFDIMMKSEVFQKAFADLGSETYNIEASLVTMESFICHLYGLKNYQV
;
A
#
# COMPACT_ATOMS: atom_id res chain seq x y z
N MET A 1 -58.00 -50.16 4.50
CA MET A 1 -58.63 -48.82 4.53
C MET A 1 -58.70 -48.44 6.01
N SER A 2 -58.12 -47.34 6.46
CA SER A 2 -57.25 -46.38 5.76
C SER A 2 -56.22 -45.76 6.72
N ASP A 3 -55.29 -44.99 6.16
CA ASP A 3 -54.53 -43.91 6.80
C ASP A 3 -53.70 -44.19 8.07
N SER A 4 -52.41 -44.45 7.85
CA SER A 4 -51.33 -44.02 8.75
C SER A 4 -50.24 -43.33 7.93
N ALA A 5 -50.45 -42.05 7.61
CA ALA A 5 -49.42 -41.24 6.96
C ALA A 5 -48.31 -40.90 7.98
N ASP A 6 -47.10 -41.44 7.78
CA ASP A 6 -45.97 -41.21 8.69
C ASP A 6 -45.67 -39.72 8.87
N LYS A 7 -45.92 -39.22 10.09
CA LYS A 7 -45.61 -37.85 10.49
C LYS A 7 -44.10 -37.63 10.53
N LYS A 8 -43.61 -36.92 9.51
CA LYS A 8 -42.22 -36.48 9.42
C LYS A 8 -41.96 -35.40 10.46
N HIS A 9 -41.02 -35.67 11.35
CA HIS A 9 -40.56 -34.79 12.42
C HIS A 9 -39.04 -34.54 12.30
N CYS A 10 -38.53 -33.50 12.95
CA CYS A 10 -37.10 -33.21 12.97
C CYS A 10 -36.37 -34.00 14.07
N VAL A 11 -35.41 -34.86 13.70
CA VAL A 11 -34.65 -35.69 14.66
C VAL A 11 -33.86 -34.89 15.72
N PHE A 12 -33.55 -33.62 15.46
CA PHE A 12 -32.80 -32.75 16.39
C PHE A 12 -33.67 -31.99 17.39
N CYS A 13 -34.99 -31.93 17.22
CA CYS A 13 -35.89 -31.21 18.13
C CYS A 13 -37.25 -31.88 18.38
N ALA A 14 -37.50 -33.06 17.81
CA ALA A 14 -38.73 -33.85 17.93
C ALA A 14 -40.04 -33.14 17.52
N GLN A 15 -39.97 -32.05 16.76
CA GLN A 15 -41.14 -31.29 16.29
C GLN A 15 -41.56 -31.70 14.87
N ASP A 16 -42.88 -31.79 14.65
CA ASP A 16 -43.53 -31.96 13.34
C ASP A 16 -43.31 -30.75 12.41
N ALA A 17 -43.44 -30.97 11.10
CA ALA A 17 -43.30 -29.95 10.07
C ALA A 17 -44.47 -28.94 10.02
N ILE A 18 -44.55 -28.02 10.99
CA ILE A 18 -45.64 -27.03 11.11
C ILE A 18 -45.23 -25.60 10.68
N SER A 19 -43.92 -25.29 10.57
CA SER A 19 -43.45 -23.95 10.14
C SER A 19 -42.23 -23.91 9.22
N ASN A 20 -41.51 -25.02 9.03
CA ASN A 20 -40.28 -25.07 8.22
C ASN A 20 -40.20 -26.35 7.38
N LYS A 21 -39.60 -26.25 6.19
CA LYS A 21 -39.46 -27.38 5.26
C LYS A 21 -38.46 -28.40 5.80
N LEU A 22 -38.93 -29.60 6.15
CA LEU A 22 -38.09 -30.71 6.56
C LEU A 22 -37.23 -31.23 5.39
N ILE A 23 -35.94 -31.41 5.66
CA ILE A 23 -34.94 -31.93 4.73
C ILE A 23 -34.60 -33.37 5.15
N LYS A 24 -34.50 -34.29 4.19
CA LYS A 24 -34.08 -35.68 4.44
C LYS A 24 -32.56 -35.76 4.57
N PHE A 25 -32.02 -36.69 5.36
CA PHE A 25 -30.56 -36.90 5.39
C PHE A 25 -30.03 -37.45 4.05
N THR A 26 -28.87 -36.93 3.64
CA THR A 26 -27.99 -37.58 2.65
C THR A 26 -26.86 -38.33 3.38
N PRO A 27 -26.14 -39.26 2.71
CA PRO A 27 -25.04 -39.99 3.33
C PRO A 27 -23.95 -39.08 3.92
N GLU A 28 -23.56 -38.01 3.24
CA GLU A 28 -22.52 -37.07 3.68
C GLU A 28 -22.98 -36.24 4.87
N ILE A 29 -24.26 -35.80 4.86
CA ILE A 29 -24.84 -34.99 5.93
C ILE A 29 -25.00 -35.84 7.19
N LEU A 30 -25.46 -37.09 7.06
CA LEU A 30 -25.53 -38.02 8.19
C LEU A 30 -24.13 -38.35 8.73
N LYS A 31 -23.14 -38.62 7.84
CA LYS A 31 -21.74 -38.84 8.23
C LYS A 31 -21.18 -37.66 9.04
N LYS A 32 -21.40 -36.41 8.60
CA LYS A 32 -21.03 -35.20 9.37
C LYS A 32 -21.72 -35.14 10.73
N CYS A 33 -23.01 -35.50 10.83
CA CYS A 33 -23.73 -35.49 12.10
C CYS A 33 -23.26 -36.59 13.07
N LEU A 34 -22.88 -37.77 12.56
CA LEU A 34 -22.31 -38.86 13.37
C LEU A 34 -20.93 -38.48 13.94
N VAL A 35 -20.05 -37.85 13.13
CA VAL A 35 -18.76 -37.33 13.61
C VAL A 35 -18.95 -36.28 14.73
N VAL A 36 -19.91 -35.36 14.57
CA VAL A 36 -20.24 -34.38 15.61
C VAL A 36 -20.85 -35.04 16.85
N MET A 37 -21.66 -36.10 16.70
CA MET A 37 -22.21 -36.88 17.83
C MET A 37 -21.08 -37.46 18.69
N GLU A 38 -20.09 -38.07 18.06
CA GLU A 38 -19.00 -38.76 18.76
C GLU A 38 -17.98 -37.76 19.36
N PHE A 39 -17.72 -36.63 18.69
CA PHE A 39 -16.99 -35.51 19.27
C PHE A 39 -17.69 -34.90 20.50
N ARG A 40 -19.03 -34.85 20.51
CA ARG A 40 -19.82 -34.39 21.66
C ARG A 40 -19.85 -35.41 22.81
N ARG A 41 -19.67 -36.71 22.54
CA ARG A 41 -19.56 -37.77 23.57
C ARG A 41 -18.19 -37.85 24.24
N THR A 42 -17.12 -37.57 23.50
CA THR A 42 -15.73 -37.82 23.93
C THR A 42 -15.11 -36.72 24.80
N LYS A 43 -15.78 -35.58 25.03
CA LYS A 43 -15.26 -34.48 25.88
C LYS A 43 -15.67 -34.60 27.35
N PRO A 44 -14.73 -34.60 28.32
CA PRO A 44 -15.06 -34.61 29.75
C PRO A 44 -15.68 -33.29 30.20
N ALA A 45 -16.84 -33.36 30.87
CA ALA A 45 -17.65 -32.18 31.18
C ALA A 45 -17.10 -31.33 32.34
N ARG A 46 -16.62 -30.12 32.04
CA ARG A 46 -16.53 -29.01 33.01
C ARG A 46 -17.76 -28.10 32.85
N ARG A 47 -18.50 -27.92 33.96
CA ARG A 47 -19.85 -27.31 34.10
C ARG A 47 -21.01 -28.20 33.63
N LYS A 48 -22.06 -28.26 34.46
CA LYS A 48 -23.32 -28.99 34.20
C LYS A 48 -24.32 -28.07 33.49
N SER A 49 -24.27 -28.03 32.16
CA SER A 49 -25.43 -27.71 31.34
C SER A 49 -25.81 -28.96 30.55
N ARG A 50 -27.09 -29.37 30.59
CA ARG A 50 -27.59 -30.35 29.62
C ARG A 50 -27.49 -29.71 28.24
N SER A 51 -26.85 -30.36 27.28
CA SER A 51 -26.97 -29.96 25.89
C SER A 51 -28.34 -30.35 25.37
N ASN A 52 -29.00 -29.49 24.61
CA ASN A 52 -30.34 -29.74 24.04
C ASN A 52 -30.36 -30.88 22.97
N TYR A 53 -29.27 -31.63 22.86
CA TYR A 53 -29.04 -32.69 21.89
C TYR A 53 -28.42 -33.95 22.53
N SER A 54 -28.42 -34.08 23.86
CA SER A 54 -27.92 -35.29 24.55
C SER A 54 -28.68 -36.56 24.16
N ASP A 55 -29.94 -36.38 23.79
CA ASP A 55 -30.91 -37.46 23.58
C ASP A 55 -31.11 -37.75 22.07
N VAL A 56 -30.29 -37.13 21.20
CA VAL A 56 -30.30 -37.35 19.75
C VAL A 56 -29.49 -38.60 19.42
N HIS A 57 -30.18 -39.66 19.02
CA HIS A 57 -29.57 -40.92 18.59
C HIS A 57 -29.62 -41.07 17.06
N LEU A 58 -28.47 -40.91 16.40
CA LEU A 58 -28.32 -41.17 14.96
C LEU A 58 -27.62 -42.52 14.73
N SER A 59 -28.02 -43.23 13.66
CA SER A 59 -27.38 -44.47 13.23
C SER A 59 -27.17 -44.49 11.71
N SER A 60 -26.05 -45.04 11.24
CA SER A 60 -25.58 -44.93 9.86
C SER A 60 -26.57 -45.45 8.80
N GLU A 61 -27.30 -46.51 9.09
CA GLU A 61 -28.19 -47.17 8.12
C GLU A 61 -29.65 -46.70 8.22
N LYS A 62 -30.18 -46.52 9.43
CA LYS A 62 -31.60 -46.16 9.61
C LYS A 62 -31.85 -44.66 9.45
N SER A 63 -30.95 -43.81 9.96
CA SER A 63 -31.18 -42.35 9.95
C SER A 63 -31.04 -41.68 8.58
N LEU A 64 -30.71 -42.43 7.54
CA LEU A 64 -30.88 -42.01 6.14
C LEU A 64 -32.35 -41.80 5.74
N ASN A 65 -33.30 -42.34 6.52
CA ASN A 65 -34.73 -42.10 6.33
C ASN A 65 -35.32 -41.00 7.22
N ASP A 66 -34.54 -40.49 8.19
CA ASP A 66 -34.95 -39.41 9.09
C ASP A 66 -34.93 -38.03 8.38
N TYR A 67 -35.54 -37.04 9.04
CA TYR A 67 -35.64 -35.67 8.53
C TYR A 67 -35.15 -34.65 9.57
N TYR A 68 -34.80 -33.45 9.12
CA TYR A 68 -34.33 -32.35 9.97
C TYR A 68 -34.69 -30.96 9.43
N HIS A 69 -34.78 -29.97 10.32
CA HIS A 69 -34.83 -28.55 9.96
C HIS A 69 -33.42 -28.01 9.75
N ALA A 70 -33.19 -27.24 8.68
CA ALA A 70 -31.87 -26.71 8.32
C ALA A 70 -31.18 -25.94 9.48
N GLN A 71 -31.94 -25.13 10.22
CA GLN A 71 -31.41 -24.38 11.36
C GLN A 71 -31.04 -25.30 12.55
N CYS A 72 -31.81 -26.36 12.80
CA CYS A 72 -31.47 -27.35 13.82
C CYS A 72 -30.20 -28.15 13.45
N TYR A 73 -30.02 -28.50 12.17
CA TYR A 73 -28.76 -29.06 11.67
C TYR A 73 -27.58 -28.10 11.86
N LYS A 74 -27.75 -26.81 11.52
CA LYS A 74 -26.71 -25.79 11.71
C LYS A 74 -26.33 -25.61 13.18
N LEU A 75 -27.30 -25.63 14.10
CA LEU A 75 -27.05 -25.57 15.55
C LEU A 75 -26.46 -26.87 16.12
N TYR A 76 -26.87 -28.04 15.62
CA TYR A 76 -26.32 -29.34 16.03
C TYR A 76 -24.87 -29.51 15.57
N THR A 77 -24.56 -29.12 14.32
CA THR A 77 -23.20 -29.18 13.75
C THR A 77 -22.30 -28.02 14.16
N ALA A 78 -22.84 -26.96 14.77
CA ALA A 78 -22.06 -25.89 15.39
C ALA A 78 -21.24 -26.40 16.59
N VAL A 79 -20.02 -26.87 16.28
CA VAL A 79 -18.94 -27.08 17.22
C VAL A 79 -18.05 -25.83 17.19
N ALA A 80 -17.76 -25.25 18.35
CA ALA A 80 -16.82 -24.14 18.45
C ALA A 80 -15.41 -24.65 18.10
N GLY A 81 -14.97 -24.39 16.86
CA GLY A 81 -13.72 -24.87 16.32
C GLY A 81 -12.51 -24.09 16.86
N THR A 82 -11.55 -24.83 17.41
CA THR A 82 -10.13 -24.44 17.34
C THR A 82 -9.68 -24.44 15.87
N SER A 83 -8.58 -23.74 15.58
CA SER A 83 -8.07 -23.53 14.21
C SER A 83 -7.85 -24.83 13.43
N THR A 84 -8.54 -24.91 12.29
CA THR A 84 -8.15 -25.56 11.02
C THR A 84 -7.08 -26.64 11.07
N ASP A 85 -7.48 -27.83 10.65
CA ASP A 85 -6.58 -28.80 10.04
C ASP A 85 -7.08 -29.12 8.62
N ASP A 86 -6.12 -29.19 7.72
CA ASP A 86 -6.08 -29.87 6.41
C ASP A 86 -7.12 -29.69 5.27
N SER A 87 -6.57 -30.03 4.10
CA SER A 87 -7.06 -30.17 2.73
C SER A 87 -8.50 -30.71 2.47
N VAL A 88 -9.31 -29.90 1.77
CA VAL A 88 -10.11 -30.35 0.60
C VAL A 88 -10.19 -29.20 -0.43
N SER A 89 -9.64 -29.41 -1.63
CA SER A 89 -9.89 -28.55 -2.80
C SER A 89 -11.11 -29.06 -3.57
N GLY A 90 -12.08 -28.19 -3.88
CA GLY A 90 -13.23 -28.59 -4.70
C GLY A 90 -14.27 -27.50 -4.94
N PHE A 91 -14.43 -27.13 -6.22
CA PHE A 91 -15.58 -26.44 -6.83
C PHE A 91 -15.99 -25.05 -6.32
N SER A 92 -15.57 -24.04 -7.08
CA SER A 92 -16.26 -22.77 -7.26
C SER A 92 -17.40 -22.87 -8.29
N GLN A 93 -18.28 -21.86 -8.28
CA GLN A 93 -19.22 -21.47 -9.36
C GLN A 93 -20.37 -22.43 -9.77
N ALA A 94 -21.60 -21.95 -9.55
CA ALA A 94 -22.69 -21.93 -10.54
C ALA A 94 -23.74 -20.87 -10.17
N THR A 95 -24.32 -20.18 -11.16
CA THR A 95 -25.67 -19.53 -11.22
C THR A 95 -26.30 -19.06 -9.89
N GLN A 96 -26.50 -17.78 -9.58
CA GLN A 96 -26.78 -16.57 -10.39
C GLN A 96 -28.18 -16.50 -11.05
N ASP A 97 -28.78 -15.29 -10.96
CA ASP A 97 -29.90 -14.70 -11.73
C ASP A 97 -31.38 -15.03 -11.41
N ALA A 98 -32.25 -14.14 -11.93
CA ALA A 98 -33.72 -14.19 -12.07
C ALA A 98 -34.65 -13.64 -10.94
N ASP A 99 -34.50 -12.33 -10.65
CA ASP A 99 -35.50 -11.27 -10.95
C ASP A 99 -36.97 -11.22 -10.44
N ILE A 100 -37.48 -9.96 -10.41
CA ILE A 100 -38.87 -9.50 -10.71
C ILE A 100 -40.00 -9.89 -9.71
N GLN A 101 -40.93 -9.01 -9.28
CA GLN A 101 -41.05 -7.52 -9.30
C GLN A 101 -42.36 -7.13 -8.54
N THR A 102 -42.42 -5.90 -7.98
CA THR A 102 -43.66 -5.06 -7.74
C THR A 102 -44.84 -5.65 -6.92
N ASP A 103 -45.78 -4.88 -6.35
CA ASP A 103 -45.88 -3.43 -6.13
C ASP A 103 -46.77 -3.09 -4.90
N LYS A 104 -46.45 -1.97 -4.24
CA LYS A 104 -47.32 -0.88 -3.73
C LYS A 104 -48.61 -1.07 -2.88
N ASP A 105 -48.88 0.06 -2.21
CA ASP A 105 -50.17 0.70 -1.91
C ASP A 105 -51.01 0.32 -0.67
N ASN A 106 -50.66 1.03 0.43
CA ASN A 106 -51.41 2.19 0.98
C ASN A 106 -52.77 2.02 1.72
N ILE A 107 -52.96 2.97 2.66
CA ILE A 107 -54.23 3.50 3.21
C ILE A 107 -55.04 2.58 4.17
N ALA A 108 -55.67 3.04 5.26
CA ALA A 108 -55.44 4.22 6.13
C ALA A 108 -56.29 4.12 7.43
N GLU A 109 -56.21 5.18 8.24
CA GLU A 109 -57.25 5.71 9.16
C GLU A 109 -57.47 5.09 10.56
N LYS A 110 -58.09 5.93 11.39
CA LYS A 110 -58.36 5.79 12.83
C LYS A 110 -59.88 5.74 13.05
N ALA A 111 -60.31 5.29 14.22
CA ALA A 111 -61.33 6.02 14.99
C ALA A 111 -61.31 5.61 16.48
N ASP A 112 -61.52 6.60 17.35
CA ASP A 112 -61.76 6.47 18.79
C ASP A 112 -63.20 5.97 19.07
N PHE A 113 -63.51 5.62 20.32
CA PHE A 113 -64.62 6.26 21.07
C PHE A 113 -64.66 5.86 22.55
N GLU A 114 -65.29 6.73 23.35
CA GLU A 114 -65.63 6.61 24.78
C GLU A 114 -66.89 5.70 24.96
N ASP A 115 -67.50 5.41 26.13
CA ASP A 115 -67.65 6.16 27.38
C ASP A 115 -68.08 5.21 28.56
N SER A 116 -68.90 5.66 29.50
CA SER A 116 -68.89 5.27 30.93
C SER A 116 -70.20 4.69 31.50
N ASN A 117 -70.11 4.26 32.78
CA ASN A 117 -71.22 4.06 33.76
C ASN A 117 -72.21 2.89 33.46
N ASP A 118 -72.74 2.17 34.47
CA ASP A 118 -73.68 2.71 35.47
C ASP A 118 -73.69 1.98 36.85
N TYR A 119 -74.60 2.40 37.73
CA TYR A 119 -74.56 2.26 39.20
C TYR A 119 -75.50 1.17 39.79
N ILE A 120 -75.82 1.29 41.09
CA ILE A 120 -76.76 0.46 41.91
C ILE A 120 -76.17 -0.89 42.36
N GLY A 121 -76.36 -1.36 43.60
CA GLY A 121 -77.03 -0.78 44.78
C GLY A 121 -77.23 -1.85 45.88
N LEU A 122 -77.60 -1.42 47.09
CA LEU A 122 -77.89 -2.31 48.23
C LEU A 122 -79.27 -2.99 48.07
N ASP A 123 -79.45 -4.21 48.59
CA ASP A 123 -80.10 -4.42 49.90
C ASP A 123 -80.03 -5.88 50.41
N ASN A 124 -80.73 -6.18 51.51
CA ASN A 124 -80.50 -7.32 52.41
C ASN A 124 -81.40 -8.57 52.23
N ASP A 125 -80.86 -9.68 52.76
CA ASP A 125 -81.52 -10.72 53.59
C ASP A 125 -82.28 -11.95 53.01
N SER A 126 -82.34 -12.94 53.91
CA SER A 126 -83.28 -14.06 54.06
C SER A 126 -83.00 -15.43 53.39
N ASN A 127 -82.85 -16.42 54.29
CA ASN A 127 -83.24 -17.84 54.22
C ASN A 127 -82.56 -18.84 53.26
N LYS A 128 -82.48 -20.09 53.75
CA LYS A 128 -81.90 -21.27 53.11
C LYS A 128 -82.99 -22.28 52.73
N ALA A 129 -82.88 -22.93 51.58
CA ALA A 129 -83.37 -24.30 51.39
C ALA A 129 -82.68 -25.02 50.20
N ASN A 130 -82.38 -26.30 50.41
CA ASN A 130 -82.01 -27.37 49.46
C ASN A 130 -81.81 -27.04 47.96
N LEU A 131 -80.55 -27.12 47.50
CA LEU A 131 -80.21 -27.63 46.16
C LEU A 131 -79.11 -28.70 46.29
N SER A 132 -78.91 -29.47 45.22
CA SER A 132 -77.85 -30.48 45.08
C SER A 132 -76.44 -29.91 45.32
N PRO A 133 -75.43 -30.73 45.69
CA PRO A 133 -74.09 -30.25 46.00
C PRO A 133 -73.40 -29.68 44.75
N LYS A 134 -73.51 -28.37 44.58
CA LYS A 134 -72.82 -27.61 43.53
C LYS A 134 -71.31 -27.78 43.69
N ILE A 135 -70.63 -28.27 42.65
CA ILE A 135 -69.20 -28.60 42.64
C ILE A 135 -68.46 -27.61 41.75
N CYS A 136 -67.31 -27.10 42.22
CA CYS A 136 -66.51 -26.13 41.48
C CYS A 136 -65.76 -26.80 40.32
N PHE A 137 -66.10 -26.53 39.06
CA PHE A 137 -65.51 -27.23 37.89
C PHE A 137 -63.97 -27.12 37.82
N ILE A 138 -63.39 -25.99 38.25
CA ILE A 138 -61.94 -25.73 38.25
C ILE A 138 -61.17 -26.60 39.28
N CYS A 139 -61.83 -27.17 40.30
CA CYS A 139 -61.14 -27.93 41.34
C CYS A 139 -61.93 -29.11 41.95
N GLU A 140 -63.00 -29.52 41.28
CA GLU A 140 -63.82 -30.72 41.52
C GLU A 140 -64.25 -30.94 42.98
N LYS A 141 -64.48 -29.84 43.72
CA LYS A 141 -64.87 -29.83 45.13
C LYS A 141 -66.06 -28.91 45.38
N SER A 142 -66.98 -29.35 46.23
CA SER A 142 -68.19 -28.61 46.66
C SER A 142 -67.95 -27.66 47.84
N ARG A 143 -66.79 -27.75 48.51
CA ARG A 143 -66.37 -26.87 49.60
C ARG A 143 -64.87 -26.59 49.48
N LYS A 144 -64.46 -25.34 49.69
CA LYS A 144 -63.05 -24.93 49.76
C LYS A 144 -62.87 -23.90 50.88
N ARG A 145 -61.77 -24.01 51.65
CA ARG A 145 -61.40 -23.03 52.67
C ARG A 145 -60.16 -22.24 52.25
N LEU A 146 -60.13 -20.95 52.59
CA LEU A 146 -59.01 -20.04 52.36
C LEU A 146 -58.81 -19.18 53.62
N LYS A 147 -57.59 -19.15 54.17
CA LYS A 147 -57.27 -18.51 55.47
C LYS A 147 -58.30 -18.86 56.58
N GLY A 148 -58.67 -20.14 56.68
CA GLY A 148 -59.59 -20.68 57.68
C GLY A 148 -61.09 -20.50 57.40
N ARG A 149 -61.49 -19.53 56.56
CA ARG A 149 -62.91 -19.30 56.21
C ARG A 149 -63.34 -20.13 54.99
N GLU A 150 -64.61 -20.51 54.95
CA GLU A 150 -65.20 -21.29 53.85
C GLU A 150 -65.64 -20.36 52.72
N VAL A 151 -65.25 -20.68 51.49
CA VAL A 151 -65.48 -19.84 50.31
C VAL A 151 -66.78 -20.29 49.63
N PRO A 152 -67.73 -19.40 49.36
CA PRO A 152 -68.95 -19.77 48.63
C PRO A 152 -68.65 -20.14 47.17
N ILE A 153 -69.46 -21.04 46.63
CA ILE A 153 -69.52 -21.33 45.20
C ILE A 153 -70.47 -20.33 44.54
N ALA A 154 -69.98 -19.65 43.52
CA ALA A 154 -70.74 -18.81 42.62
C ALA A 154 -71.25 -19.64 41.42
N VAL A 155 -72.34 -19.17 40.81
CA VAL A 155 -73.04 -19.85 39.73
C VAL A 155 -73.61 -18.81 38.79
N ASN A 156 -73.58 -19.10 37.47
CA ASN A 156 -74.14 -18.25 36.41
C ASN A 156 -73.38 -16.89 36.26
N ARG A 157 -73.31 -16.23 35.10
CA ARG A 157 -73.77 -16.52 33.72
C ARG A 157 -72.58 -16.56 32.73
N LYS A 158 -72.89 -17.02 31.51
CA LYS A 158 -72.07 -17.17 30.29
C LYS A 158 -70.72 -16.42 30.24
N THR A 159 -70.71 -15.10 30.42
CA THR A 159 -69.52 -14.23 30.26
C THR A 159 -68.27 -14.66 31.03
N THR A 160 -68.39 -15.31 32.19
CA THR A 160 -67.22 -15.85 32.90
C THR A 160 -66.64 -17.11 32.27
N ILE A 161 -67.48 -17.94 31.63
CA ILE A 161 -67.02 -19.06 30.81
C ILE A 161 -66.29 -18.51 29.59
N ASP A 162 -66.87 -17.49 28.93
CA ASP A 162 -66.24 -16.83 27.79
C ASP A 162 -64.88 -16.20 28.18
N THR A 163 -64.78 -15.52 29.34
CA THR A 163 -63.51 -14.99 29.87
C THR A 163 -62.45 -16.09 30.04
N LEU A 164 -62.84 -17.23 30.64
CA LEU A 164 -61.93 -18.35 30.89
C LEU A 164 -61.58 -19.09 29.61
N LYS A 165 -62.48 -19.14 28.62
CA LYS A 165 -62.28 -19.74 27.31
C LYS A 165 -61.37 -18.87 26.43
N SER A 166 -61.52 -17.55 26.47
CA SER A 166 -60.59 -16.61 25.81
C SER A 166 -59.18 -16.76 26.38
N ALA A 167 -59.02 -16.70 27.72
CA ALA A 167 -57.72 -16.90 28.35
C ALA A 167 -57.11 -18.27 28.04
N ALA A 168 -57.89 -19.36 28.09
CA ALA A 168 -57.39 -20.69 27.73
C ALA A 168 -57.08 -20.83 26.23
N THR A 169 -57.73 -20.05 25.34
CA THR A 169 -57.41 -20.01 23.91
C THR A 169 -56.14 -19.21 23.64
N GLU A 170 -56.00 -18.03 24.26
CA GLU A 170 -54.85 -17.12 24.16
C GLU A 170 -53.55 -17.76 24.65
N PHE A 171 -53.63 -18.52 25.75
CA PHE A 171 -52.49 -19.21 26.36
C PHE A 171 -52.41 -20.72 26.01
N TYR A 172 -53.20 -21.19 25.04
CA TYR A 172 -53.21 -22.57 24.52
C TYR A 172 -53.39 -23.70 25.58
N ASP A 173 -54.19 -23.46 26.62
CA ASP A 173 -54.53 -24.43 27.66
C ASP A 173 -55.64 -25.40 27.18
N VAL A 174 -55.21 -26.46 26.49
CA VAL A 174 -56.10 -27.46 25.87
C VAL A 174 -56.95 -28.19 26.91
N ASP A 175 -56.39 -28.56 28.07
CA ASP A 175 -57.11 -29.26 29.14
C ASP A 175 -58.27 -28.41 29.69
N MET A 176 -58.05 -27.10 29.87
CA MET A 176 -59.12 -26.19 30.32
C MET A 176 -60.17 -25.95 29.22
N LEU A 177 -59.76 -25.87 27.95
CA LEU A 177 -60.69 -25.76 26.82
C LEU A 177 -61.59 -27.00 26.69
N GLU A 178 -61.03 -28.19 26.88
CA GLU A 178 -61.78 -29.46 26.84
C GLU A 178 -62.69 -29.62 28.08
N LYS A 179 -62.22 -29.23 29.27
CA LYS A 179 -63.09 -29.14 30.46
C LYS A 179 -64.23 -28.15 30.26
N ILE A 180 -64.02 -27.02 29.58
CA ILE A 180 -65.09 -26.06 29.26
C ILE A 180 -66.07 -26.61 28.22
N SER A 181 -65.60 -27.29 27.17
CA SER A 181 -66.47 -27.85 26.12
C SER A 181 -67.31 -29.06 26.58
N SER A 182 -66.89 -29.74 27.66
CA SER A 182 -67.63 -30.88 28.24
C SER A 182 -68.99 -30.53 28.88
N TYR A 183 -69.30 -29.25 29.09
CA TYR A 183 -70.56 -28.80 29.68
C TYR A 183 -71.58 -28.39 28.60
N ALA A 184 -72.80 -28.89 28.70
CA ALA A 184 -73.90 -28.50 27.82
C ALA A 184 -74.31 -27.03 28.04
N ASN A 185 -74.70 -26.34 26.94
CA ASN A 185 -74.86 -24.88 26.87
C ASN A 185 -75.77 -24.24 27.94
N ASP A 186 -76.77 -24.96 28.46
CA ASP A 186 -77.74 -24.45 29.44
C ASP A 186 -77.51 -24.99 30.87
N SER A 187 -76.35 -25.59 31.15
CA SER A 187 -76.02 -26.12 32.49
C SER A 187 -75.44 -25.06 33.43
N GLU A 188 -75.88 -25.05 34.69
CA GLU A 188 -75.41 -24.11 35.72
C GLU A 188 -73.97 -24.43 36.17
N ILE A 189 -72.96 -23.96 35.41
CA ILE A 189 -71.55 -24.13 35.79
C ILE A 189 -71.25 -23.39 37.09
N CYS A 190 -70.74 -24.16 38.06
CA CYS A 190 -70.46 -23.74 39.43
C CYS A 190 -68.95 -23.58 39.63
N TYR A 191 -68.50 -22.52 40.32
CA TYR A 191 -67.08 -22.32 40.65
C TYR A 191 -66.88 -21.51 41.94
N HIS A 192 -65.77 -21.76 42.67
CA HIS A 192 -65.32 -20.83 43.70
C HIS A 192 -64.66 -19.63 43.03
N LYS A 193 -65.02 -18.40 43.42
CA LYS A 193 -64.36 -17.18 42.89
C LYS A 193 -62.83 -17.23 43.06
N CYS A 194 -62.35 -17.69 44.21
CA CYS A 194 -60.90 -17.87 44.46
C CYS A 194 -60.23 -19.00 43.65
N CYS A 195 -60.97 -19.80 42.86
CA CYS A 195 -60.40 -20.69 41.85
C CYS A 195 -60.23 -19.95 40.52
N LYS A 196 -61.25 -19.23 40.04
CA LYS A 196 -61.16 -18.34 38.86
C LYS A 196 -60.03 -17.34 39.04
N ASP A 197 -60.06 -16.60 40.15
CA ASP A 197 -59.08 -15.58 40.51
C ASP A 197 -57.69 -16.16 40.83
N LYS A 198 -57.53 -17.49 40.94
CA LYS A 198 -56.20 -18.14 41.02
C LYS A 198 -55.75 -18.57 39.62
N TYR A 199 -56.58 -19.29 38.87
CA TYR A 199 -56.27 -19.74 37.51
C TYR A 199 -55.87 -18.56 36.59
N LEU A 200 -56.67 -17.49 36.55
CA LEU A 200 -56.36 -16.30 35.77
C LEU A 200 -55.09 -15.57 36.26
N ARG A 201 -54.74 -15.67 37.55
CA ARG A 201 -53.47 -15.13 38.06
C ARG A 201 -52.29 -16.03 37.79
N ASP A 202 -52.44 -17.36 37.86
CA ASP A 202 -51.37 -18.30 37.56
C ASP A 202 -50.95 -18.18 36.08
N LEU A 203 -51.91 -17.87 35.18
CA LEU A 203 -51.65 -17.52 33.78
C LEU A 203 -50.93 -16.17 33.59
N THR A 204 -51.23 -15.16 34.42
CA THR A 204 -50.62 -13.81 34.30
C THR A 204 -49.47 -13.54 35.27
N ALA A 205 -49.02 -14.53 36.06
CA ALA A 205 -48.03 -14.35 37.13
C ALA A 205 -46.57 -14.42 36.62
N VAL A 206 -46.20 -13.52 35.73
CA VAL A 206 -44.79 -13.29 35.34
C VAL A 206 -44.27 -12.01 35.99
N GLU A 207 -44.26 -11.96 37.33
CA GLU A 207 -43.40 -11.01 38.05
C GLU A 207 -43.09 -11.46 39.49
N GLU A 208 -41.80 -11.53 39.85
CA GLU A 208 -41.39 -11.80 41.23
C GLU A 208 -41.44 -10.55 42.09
N SER A 209 -41.91 -10.66 43.34
CA SER A 209 -41.90 -9.53 44.28
C SER A 209 -40.49 -9.00 44.56
N ASP A 210 -40.34 -7.71 44.79
CA ASP A 210 -39.02 -7.05 44.90
C ASP A 210 -38.18 -7.54 46.10
N TYR A 211 -38.82 -8.08 47.14
CA TYR A 211 -38.12 -8.77 48.22
C TYR A 211 -37.37 -10.04 47.73
N ILE A 212 -37.98 -10.80 46.82
CA ILE A 212 -37.37 -12.00 46.22
C ILE A 212 -36.27 -11.58 45.24
N LYS A 213 -36.53 -10.58 44.38
CA LYS A 213 -35.51 -9.96 43.50
C LYS A 213 -34.29 -9.49 44.31
N SER A 214 -34.49 -8.63 45.30
CA SER A 214 -33.44 -8.13 46.23
C SER A 214 -32.68 -9.23 46.97
N LYS A 215 -33.34 -10.36 47.28
CA LYS A 215 -32.69 -11.51 47.93
C LYS A 215 -31.85 -12.33 46.95
N LYS A 216 -32.31 -12.54 45.71
CA LYS A 216 -31.50 -13.16 44.64
C LYS A 216 -30.25 -12.32 44.35
N VAL A 217 -30.43 -11.02 44.14
CA VAL A 217 -29.36 -10.04 43.86
C VAL A 217 -28.28 -10.07 44.94
N ARG A 218 -28.65 -9.98 46.23
CA ARG A 218 -27.69 -10.07 47.34
C ARG A 218 -26.98 -11.42 47.45
N ASN A 219 -27.67 -12.53 47.16
CA ASN A 219 -27.08 -13.86 47.17
C ASN A 219 -26.06 -14.05 46.02
N LEU A 220 -26.36 -13.55 44.82
CA LEU A 220 -25.47 -13.61 43.66
C LEU A 220 -24.20 -12.79 43.89
N ALA A 221 -24.34 -11.51 44.25
CA ALA A 221 -23.21 -10.64 44.56
C ALA A 221 -22.32 -11.20 45.69
N TYR A 222 -22.93 -11.82 46.71
CA TYR A 222 -22.20 -12.47 47.79
C TYR A 222 -21.47 -13.73 47.32
N SER A 223 -22.09 -14.55 46.47
CA SER A 223 -21.45 -15.74 45.90
C SER A 223 -20.23 -15.38 45.05
N SER A 224 -20.31 -14.33 44.23
CA SER A 224 -19.17 -13.85 43.42
C SER A 224 -18.05 -13.26 44.29
N LEU A 225 -18.39 -12.54 45.37
CA LEU A 225 -17.39 -12.12 46.37
C LEU A 225 -16.72 -13.34 47.03
N CYS A 226 -17.49 -14.38 47.34
CA CYS A 226 -16.93 -15.59 47.93
C CYS A 226 -15.96 -16.31 46.99
N GLU A 227 -16.29 -16.50 45.70
CA GLU A 227 -15.38 -17.08 44.72
C GLU A 227 -14.07 -16.28 44.60
N MET A 228 -14.16 -14.94 44.59
CA MET A 228 -13.00 -14.05 44.60
C MET A 228 -12.12 -14.23 45.84
N LEU A 229 -12.70 -14.28 47.04
CA LEU A 229 -11.95 -14.47 48.28
C LEU A 229 -11.34 -15.87 48.39
N GLU A 230 -12.00 -16.90 47.84
CA GLU A 230 -11.48 -18.27 47.85
C GLU A 230 -10.29 -18.43 46.86
N GLU A 231 -10.32 -17.75 45.71
CA GLU A 231 -9.17 -17.69 44.79
C GLU A 231 -8.02 -16.81 45.32
N TYR A 232 -8.24 -15.53 45.60
CA TYR A 232 -7.14 -14.61 45.94
C TYR A 232 -6.63 -14.81 47.37
N VAL A 233 -7.52 -14.79 48.38
CA VAL A 233 -7.10 -14.81 49.79
C VAL A 233 -6.76 -16.22 50.27
N ILE A 234 -7.58 -17.22 49.95
CA ILE A 234 -7.39 -18.58 50.51
C ILE A 234 -6.40 -19.41 49.69
N LYS A 235 -6.56 -19.47 48.36
CA LYS A 235 -5.73 -20.27 47.44
C LYS A 235 -4.41 -19.58 47.09
N ASN A 236 -4.44 -18.34 46.60
CA ASN A 236 -3.24 -17.60 46.19
C ASN A 236 -2.52 -16.90 47.37
N LYS A 237 -3.10 -16.92 48.57
CA LYS A 237 -2.55 -16.32 49.81
C LYS A 237 -2.33 -14.80 49.75
N GLU A 238 -3.02 -14.08 48.85
CA GLU A 238 -3.02 -12.62 48.84
C GLU A 238 -3.67 -12.06 50.12
N CYS A 239 -3.20 -10.87 50.54
CA CYS A 239 -3.84 -10.06 51.57
C CYS A 239 -4.58 -8.90 50.88
N LEU A 240 -5.78 -8.56 51.35
CA LEU A 240 -6.63 -7.50 50.76
C LEU A 240 -7.05 -6.51 51.84
N PHE A 241 -7.22 -5.22 51.52
CA PHE A 241 -7.82 -4.28 52.46
C PHE A 241 -9.30 -4.60 52.66
N TYR A 242 -9.78 -4.60 53.92
CA TYR A 242 -11.16 -4.96 54.25
C TYR A 242 -12.17 -3.99 53.61
N GLU A 243 -11.86 -2.69 53.60
CA GLU A 243 -12.68 -1.69 52.90
C GLU A 243 -12.79 -1.95 51.38
N LYS A 244 -11.79 -2.61 50.77
CA LYS A 244 -11.87 -2.99 49.35
C LYS A 244 -12.75 -4.22 49.11
N VAL A 245 -12.73 -5.18 50.02
CA VAL A 245 -13.70 -6.31 50.02
C VAL A 245 -15.13 -5.77 50.18
N LYS A 246 -15.31 -4.75 51.03
CA LYS A 246 -16.58 -4.04 51.25
C LYS A 246 -17.01 -3.20 50.04
N SER A 247 -16.10 -2.46 49.39
CA SER A 247 -16.43 -1.70 48.18
C SER A 247 -16.74 -2.62 46.99
N GLU A 248 -15.99 -3.72 46.84
CA GLU A 248 -16.21 -4.69 45.75
C GLU A 248 -17.51 -5.46 45.93
N TYR A 249 -17.90 -5.80 47.17
CA TYR A 249 -19.24 -6.33 47.43
C TYR A 249 -20.33 -5.33 47.02
N LEU A 250 -20.17 -4.04 47.34
CA LEU A 250 -21.13 -3.01 46.94
C LEU A 250 -21.17 -2.83 45.42
N ARG A 251 -20.02 -2.90 44.73
CA ARG A 251 -19.90 -2.84 43.26
C ARG A 251 -20.66 -4.01 42.61
N LEU A 252 -20.34 -5.24 43.01
CA LEU A 252 -21.04 -6.46 42.57
C LEU A 252 -22.54 -6.41 42.90
N LEU A 253 -22.92 -5.85 44.05
CA LEU A 253 -24.32 -5.72 44.46
C LEU A 253 -25.09 -4.72 43.60
N THR A 254 -24.45 -3.63 43.15
CA THR A 254 -25.02 -2.68 42.18
C THR A 254 -25.14 -3.31 40.79
N GLU A 255 -24.08 -3.95 40.27
CA GLU A 255 -24.11 -4.66 38.97
C GLU A 255 -25.25 -5.70 38.91
N GLN A 256 -25.42 -6.48 39.98
CA GLN A 256 -26.51 -7.47 40.05
C GLN A 256 -27.89 -6.81 40.28
N ALA A 257 -27.97 -5.59 40.79
CA ALA A 257 -29.23 -4.86 40.97
C ALA A 257 -29.73 -4.21 39.67
N GLU A 258 -28.84 -3.59 38.88
CA GLU A 258 -29.17 -2.99 37.57
C GLU A 258 -29.78 -4.03 36.61
N LEU A 259 -29.28 -5.27 36.65
CA LEU A 259 -29.79 -6.40 35.86
C LEU A 259 -31.19 -6.89 36.29
N VAL A 260 -31.80 -6.34 37.35
CA VAL A 260 -33.06 -6.85 37.94
C VAL A 260 -34.09 -5.76 38.26
N SER A 261 -33.70 -4.64 38.90
CA SER A 261 -34.53 -3.43 39.05
C SER A 261 -33.78 -2.29 39.73
N ASN A 262 -33.87 -1.08 39.15
CA ASN A 262 -33.31 0.17 39.71
C ASN A 262 -33.96 0.62 41.04
N SER A 263 -34.99 -0.07 41.54
CA SER A 263 -35.71 0.26 42.78
C SER A 263 -35.13 -0.38 44.06
N ILE A 264 -34.15 -1.28 43.93
CA ILE A 264 -33.67 -2.11 45.05
C ILE A 264 -32.78 -1.29 45.99
N ARG A 265 -33.25 -1.03 47.21
CA ARG A 265 -32.43 -0.40 48.27
C ARG A 265 -31.25 -1.28 48.67
N ILE A 266 -30.04 -0.76 48.48
CA ILE A 266 -28.77 -1.38 48.88
C ILE A 266 -28.61 -1.34 50.41
N SER A 267 -28.15 -2.44 51.01
CA SER A 267 -27.94 -2.57 52.47
C SER A 267 -26.47 -2.81 52.81
N SER A 268 -25.98 -2.20 53.90
CA SER A 268 -24.59 -2.23 54.33
C SER A 268 -24.00 -3.64 54.52
N PHE A 269 -22.84 -3.89 53.91
CA PHE A 269 -21.99 -5.05 54.20
C PHE A 269 -21.48 -5.02 55.65
N SER A 270 -21.25 -6.19 56.25
CA SER A 270 -20.78 -6.34 57.63
C SER A 270 -19.96 -7.61 57.78
N GLU A 271 -18.88 -7.54 58.57
CA GLU A 271 -17.92 -8.61 58.87
C GLU A 271 -18.59 -9.97 59.16
N ARG A 272 -19.68 -9.96 59.93
CA ARG A 272 -20.49 -11.12 60.34
C ARG A 272 -21.06 -11.98 59.20
N HIS A 273 -21.00 -11.53 57.95
CA HIS A 273 -21.33 -12.35 56.79
C HIS A 273 -20.19 -13.33 56.46
N LEU A 274 -18.95 -12.84 56.40
CA LEU A 274 -17.77 -13.62 56.01
C LEU A 274 -17.47 -14.75 57.02
N ASP A 275 -17.62 -14.46 58.32
CA ASP A 275 -17.45 -15.44 59.40
C ASP A 275 -18.27 -16.72 59.17
N ARG A 276 -19.51 -16.56 58.66
CA ARG A 276 -20.45 -17.66 58.42
C ARG A 276 -20.11 -18.53 57.21
N THR A 277 -19.27 -18.04 56.29
CA THR A 277 -18.96 -18.73 55.04
C THR A 277 -17.56 -19.31 55.02
N PHE A 278 -16.60 -18.64 55.66
CA PHE A 278 -15.19 -19.03 55.62
C PHE A 278 -14.62 -19.51 56.95
N ASP A 279 -15.19 -19.11 58.09
CA ASP A 279 -14.70 -19.47 59.44
C ASP A 279 -13.15 -19.38 59.51
N LYS A 280 -12.47 -20.38 60.07
CA LYS A 280 -11.02 -20.44 60.30
C LYS A 280 -10.16 -20.56 59.03
N LYS A 281 -10.70 -20.30 57.83
CA LYS A 281 -9.92 -20.19 56.58
C LYS A 281 -9.29 -18.80 56.39
N ILE A 282 -9.93 -17.75 56.92
CA ILE A 282 -9.51 -16.35 56.81
C ILE A 282 -9.47 -15.67 58.19
N LYS A 283 -8.72 -14.57 58.29
CA LYS A 283 -8.66 -13.71 59.47
C LYS A 283 -8.64 -12.24 59.08
N ILE A 284 -9.29 -11.41 59.87
CA ILE A 284 -9.15 -9.95 59.80
C ILE A 284 -7.95 -9.54 60.68
N ILE A 285 -7.12 -8.64 60.20
CA ILE A 285 -5.91 -8.15 60.86
C ILE A 285 -5.94 -6.62 60.86
N TYR A 286 -5.53 -5.98 61.95
CA TYR A 286 -5.38 -4.53 62.03
C TYR A 286 -3.90 -4.14 61.99
N ALA A 287 -3.51 -3.31 61.02
CA ALA A 287 -2.16 -2.75 60.88
C ALA A 287 -2.27 -1.35 60.26
N GLU A 288 -1.32 -0.44 60.51
CA GLU A 288 -1.30 0.93 59.96
C GLU A 288 -2.66 1.67 59.97
N LYS A 289 -3.43 1.51 61.06
CA LYS A 289 -4.78 2.07 61.26
C LYS A 289 -5.87 1.54 60.30
N LYS A 290 -5.66 0.41 59.61
CA LYS A 290 -6.59 -0.18 58.64
C LYS A 290 -6.86 -1.67 58.92
N ASN A 291 -8.07 -2.13 58.58
CA ASN A 291 -8.43 -3.55 58.56
C ASN A 291 -7.99 -4.21 57.25
N PHE A 292 -7.40 -5.40 57.35
CA PHE A 292 -6.98 -6.27 56.25
C PHE A 292 -7.66 -7.63 56.38
N LEU A 293 -7.83 -8.34 55.27
CA LEU A 293 -8.34 -9.71 55.21
C LEU A 293 -7.27 -10.63 54.58
N ALA A 294 -6.87 -11.66 55.32
CA ALA A 294 -5.80 -12.59 54.95
C ALA A 294 -6.20 -14.05 55.20
N SER A 295 -5.48 -15.01 54.60
CA SER A 295 -5.66 -16.42 54.99
C SER A 295 -5.23 -16.65 56.44
N PHE A 296 -5.93 -17.52 57.15
CA PHE A 296 -5.64 -17.83 58.55
C PHE A 296 -4.20 -18.35 58.75
N SER A 297 -3.67 -19.07 57.76
CA SER A 297 -2.31 -19.63 57.73
C SER A 297 -1.18 -18.64 57.40
N ALA A 298 -1.47 -17.36 57.15
CA ALA A 298 -0.45 -16.37 56.84
C ALA A 298 0.19 -15.82 58.13
N ASN A 299 1.50 -16.02 58.29
CA ASN A 299 2.29 -15.36 59.33
C ASN A 299 2.82 -14.04 58.78
N PHE A 300 2.57 -12.95 59.51
CA PHE A 300 3.03 -11.62 59.14
C PHE A 300 4.25 -11.26 59.97
N VAL A 301 5.39 -11.08 59.30
CA VAL A 301 6.57 -10.38 59.82
C VAL A 301 6.48 -8.94 59.28
N GLU A 302 6.83 -7.95 60.09
CA GLU A 302 6.63 -6.53 59.77
C GLU A 302 7.60 -6.04 58.67
N HIS A 303 7.24 -6.25 57.40
CA HIS A 303 7.97 -5.75 56.23
C HIS A 303 7.20 -4.63 55.53
N LYS A 304 7.69 -3.40 55.67
CA LYS A 304 7.14 -2.17 55.07
C LYS A 304 7.00 -2.27 53.55
N GLU A 305 8.01 -2.86 52.89
CA GLU A 305 8.05 -3.09 51.43
C GLU A 305 6.87 -3.92 50.91
N LEU A 306 6.36 -4.86 51.72
CA LEU A 306 5.20 -5.67 51.35
C LEU A 306 3.95 -4.80 51.20
N PHE A 307 3.72 -3.89 52.16
CA PHE A 307 2.61 -2.94 52.14
C PHE A 307 2.74 -1.91 51.00
N GLU A 308 3.96 -1.44 50.71
CA GLU A 308 4.24 -0.56 49.57
C GLU A 308 3.94 -1.28 48.25
N SER A 309 4.37 -2.54 48.09
CA SER A 309 4.09 -3.35 46.89
C SER A 309 2.60 -3.67 46.70
N MET A 310 1.86 -3.87 47.79
CA MET A 310 0.40 -4.03 47.78
C MET A 310 -0.29 -2.74 47.38
N THR A 311 0.13 -1.60 47.94
CA THR A 311 -0.43 -0.28 47.64
C THR A 311 -0.21 0.10 46.18
N LEU A 312 0.96 -0.23 45.60
CA LEU A 312 1.22 -0.05 44.17
C LEU A 312 0.32 -0.94 43.30
N LYS A 313 0.22 -2.24 43.60
CA LYS A 313 -0.69 -3.17 42.87
C LYS A 313 -2.15 -2.73 42.96
N GLU A 314 -2.57 -2.21 44.11
CA GLU A 314 -3.91 -1.66 44.28
C GLU A 314 -4.12 -0.35 43.54
N THR A 315 -3.13 0.53 43.49
CA THR A 315 -3.17 1.77 42.69
C THR A 315 -3.33 1.44 41.22
N ILE A 316 -2.54 0.51 40.69
CA ILE A 316 -2.65 0.02 39.30
C ILE A 316 -4.02 -0.62 39.04
N ARG A 317 -4.52 -1.48 39.94
CA ARG A 317 -5.88 -2.07 39.84
C ARG A 317 -6.99 -0.98 39.85
N THR A 318 -6.81 0.10 40.61
CA THR A 318 -7.80 1.18 40.75
C THR A 318 -7.76 2.16 39.56
N VAL A 319 -6.59 2.49 39.04
CA VAL A 319 -6.43 3.24 37.78
C VAL A 319 -6.99 2.43 36.60
N ALA A 320 -6.75 1.12 36.55
CA ALA A 320 -7.32 0.25 35.52
C ALA A 320 -8.85 0.06 35.61
N LEU A 321 -9.45 0.27 36.80
CA LEU A 321 -10.90 0.36 36.96
C LEU A 321 -11.44 1.71 36.50
N ARG A 322 -10.84 2.83 36.93
CA ARG A 322 -11.23 4.18 36.47
C ARG A 322 -11.13 4.34 34.96
N LEU A 323 -10.07 3.81 34.33
CA LEU A 323 -9.93 3.81 32.86
C LEU A 323 -10.94 2.91 32.14
N ARG A 324 -11.61 1.98 32.85
CA ARG A 324 -12.77 1.24 32.31
C ARG A 324 -14.07 1.99 32.55
N GLU A 325 -14.23 2.62 33.70
CA GLU A 325 -15.38 3.46 34.05
C GLU A 325 -15.46 4.65 33.08
N GLU A 326 -14.39 5.43 32.91
CA GLU A 326 -14.29 6.47 31.89
C GLU A 326 -14.53 5.92 30.47
N ALA A 327 -14.01 4.74 30.12
CA ALA A 327 -14.22 4.16 28.79
C ALA A 327 -15.66 3.66 28.55
N ILE A 328 -16.41 3.38 29.62
CA ILE A 328 -17.85 3.03 29.56
C ILE A 328 -18.70 4.30 29.52
N ASP A 329 -18.32 5.33 30.29
CA ASP A 329 -19.02 6.61 30.28
C ASP A 329 -18.77 7.42 29.00
N CYS A 330 -17.58 7.31 28.36
CA CYS A 330 -17.32 7.82 27.00
C CYS A 330 -18.19 7.19 25.91
N VAL A 331 -18.88 6.07 26.20
CA VAL A 331 -19.88 5.44 25.31
C VAL A 331 -21.31 5.89 25.64
N ARG A 332 -21.49 6.65 26.74
CA ARG A 332 -22.79 7.10 27.27
C ARG A 332 -22.96 8.62 27.26
N THR A 333 -21.89 9.39 27.35
CA THR A 333 -21.91 10.84 27.11
C THR A 333 -21.81 11.12 25.61
N PRO A 334 -22.76 11.86 25.02
CA PRO A 334 -22.53 12.55 23.75
C PRO A 334 -21.32 13.50 23.84
N LEU A 335 -20.83 13.97 22.70
CA LEU A 335 -20.05 15.21 22.69
C LEU A 335 -20.92 16.36 23.25
N PRO A 336 -20.33 17.39 23.87
CA PRO A 336 -21.07 18.59 24.24
C PRO A 336 -21.86 19.14 23.04
N ASP A 337 -23.08 19.62 23.24
CA ASP A 337 -23.93 20.15 22.14
C ASP A 337 -23.29 21.39 21.48
N ASP A 338 -22.37 22.04 22.19
CA ASP A 338 -21.48 23.13 21.79
C ASP A 338 -20.15 22.67 21.14
N CYS A 339 -20.01 21.37 20.81
CA CYS A 339 -18.86 20.80 20.10
C CYS A 339 -19.31 20.13 18.79
N THR A 340 -19.46 20.93 17.74
CA THR A 340 -19.93 20.47 16.42
C THR A 340 -18.88 19.63 15.68
N ALA A 341 -19.31 18.98 14.58
CA ALA A 341 -18.38 18.33 13.66
C ALA A 341 -17.40 19.35 13.06
N GLU A 342 -17.88 20.56 12.79
CA GLU A 342 -17.12 21.73 12.36
C GLU A 342 -16.07 22.14 13.41
N ASP A 343 -16.38 22.22 14.70
CA ASP A 343 -15.40 22.65 15.73
C ASP A 343 -14.19 21.70 15.82
N LEU A 344 -14.41 20.39 15.66
CA LEU A 344 -13.36 19.37 15.56
C LEU A 344 -12.60 19.38 14.21
N ILE A 345 -13.02 20.20 13.25
CA ILE A 345 -12.39 20.43 11.94
C ILE A 345 -11.74 21.83 11.89
N GLN A 346 -12.33 22.81 12.59
CA GLN A 346 -11.96 24.23 12.70
C GLN A 346 -10.80 24.53 13.66
N VAL A 347 -10.06 23.51 14.11
CA VAL A 347 -8.63 23.71 14.38
C VAL A 347 -7.95 24.01 13.03
N ASN A 348 -8.06 25.27 12.62
CA ASN A 348 -7.37 25.87 11.48
C ASN A 348 -5.88 25.95 11.81
N SER A 349 -5.18 24.83 11.68
CA SER A 349 -3.76 24.88 11.41
C SER A 349 -3.59 25.36 9.96
N ASP A 350 -3.27 26.64 9.78
CA ASP A 350 -2.70 27.14 8.51
C ASP A 350 -1.44 26.35 8.11
N PHE A 351 -0.84 25.68 9.11
CA PHE A 351 0.35 24.86 9.09
C PHE A 351 0.07 23.39 8.71
N VAL A 352 1.00 22.78 7.99
CA VAL A 352 1.06 21.35 7.68
C VAL A 352 1.73 20.57 8.82
N CYS A 353 2.68 21.18 9.53
CA CYS A 353 3.36 20.59 10.67
C CYS A 353 2.38 20.39 11.85
N PRO A 354 2.22 19.16 12.37
CA PRO A 354 1.46 18.90 13.60
C PRO A 354 2.05 19.64 14.82
N GLU A 355 1.22 19.92 15.84
CA GLU A 355 1.55 20.76 17.00
C GLU A 355 2.78 20.32 17.84
N ASP A 356 3.13 19.05 17.75
CA ASP A 356 4.26 18.44 18.43
C ASP A 356 5.58 18.62 17.68
N ILE A 357 5.54 18.89 16.37
CA ILE A 357 6.70 19.30 15.56
C ILE A 357 6.98 20.79 15.81
N LYS A 358 8.19 21.10 16.26
CA LYS A 358 8.63 22.47 16.56
C LYS A 358 9.13 23.14 15.29
N ARG A 359 8.40 24.17 14.87
CA ARG A 359 8.68 25.01 13.70
C ARG A 359 9.88 25.93 13.97
N ARG A 360 11.10 25.37 13.89
CA ARG A 360 12.40 26.00 14.19
C ARG A 360 13.51 25.43 13.29
N PRO A 361 14.48 26.25 12.84
CA PRO A 361 15.52 25.82 11.89
C PRO A 361 16.65 24.98 12.51
N ASP A 362 16.82 24.97 13.84
CA ASP A 362 17.87 24.19 14.51
C ASP A 362 17.55 22.70 14.64
N LEU A 363 16.30 22.30 14.41
CA LEU A 363 15.81 20.94 14.55
C LEU A 363 15.68 20.27 13.19
N ASN A 364 16.62 19.37 12.90
CA ASN A 364 16.57 18.51 11.72
C ASN A 364 15.21 17.78 11.67
N THR A 365 14.52 17.94 10.55
CA THR A 365 13.13 17.53 10.31
C THR A 365 13.06 16.81 8.98
N GLY A 366 12.35 15.68 8.92
CA GLY A 366 12.15 14.90 7.70
C GLY A 366 10.74 14.34 7.62
N VAL A 367 10.36 13.87 6.43
CA VAL A 367 9.05 13.29 6.15
C VAL A 367 9.18 11.96 5.39
N ALA A 368 8.14 11.14 5.41
CA ALA A 368 8.06 9.94 4.56
C ALA A 368 6.62 9.61 4.22
N PHE A 369 6.38 9.02 3.06
CA PHE A 369 5.05 8.66 2.58
C PHE A 369 5.02 7.28 1.94
N ASP A 370 3.89 6.58 2.08
CA ASP A 370 3.70 5.23 1.55
C ASP A 370 2.20 4.91 1.30
N ASN A 371 1.93 3.80 0.60
CA ASN A 371 0.58 3.29 0.38
C ASN A 371 -0.06 2.77 1.68
N TYR A 372 -1.37 2.95 1.83
CA TYR A 372 -2.10 2.43 2.99
C TYR A 372 -2.62 1.00 2.72
N ASP A 373 -1.70 0.03 2.76
CA ASP A 373 -1.85 -1.40 2.36
C ASP A 373 -2.97 -2.23 3.04
N ARG A 374 -3.84 -1.59 3.84
CA ARG A 374 -4.75 -2.26 4.76
C ARG A 374 -6.21 -2.36 4.29
N PHE A 375 -6.61 -1.73 3.19
CA PHE A 375 -8.00 -1.71 2.72
C PHE A 375 -8.40 -2.90 1.82
N ILE A 376 -8.03 -4.12 2.22
CA ILE A 376 -8.28 -5.38 1.47
C ILE A 376 -9.79 -5.70 1.33
N GLU A 377 -10.65 -5.15 2.20
CA GLU A 377 -12.12 -5.30 2.10
C GLU A 377 -12.78 -4.23 1.20
N THR A 378 -12.00 -3.36 0.57
CA THR A 378 -12.39 -2.72 -0.70
C THR A 378 -11.75 -3.51 -1.84
N LEU A 379 -12.44 -3.66 -2.97
CA LEU A 379 -11.95 -4.49 -4.10
C LEU A 379 -10.59 -4.03 -4.68
N ASN A 380 -10.16 -2.80 -4.41
CA ASN A 380 -8.90 -2.24 -4.91
C ASN A 380 -7.84 -2.05 -3.82
N GLY A 381 -8.17 -1.42 -2.68
CA GLY A 381 -7.25 -1.18 -1.56
C GLY A 381 -6.01 -0.31 -1.87
N LYS A 382 -6.02 0.45 -2.98
CA LYS A 382 -4.83 1.08 -3.60
C LYS A 382 -4.92 2.62 -3.69
N ASP A 383 -5.91 3.20 -3.01
CA ASP A 383 -6.45 4.52 -3.37
C ASP A 383 -6.31 5.56 -2.24
N THR A 384 -5.40 5.32 -1.29
CA THR A 384 -5.07 6.26 -0.21
C THR A 384 -3.60 6.18 0.19
N LEU A 385 -2.92 7.33 0.17
CA LEU A 385 -1.54 7.51 0.63
C LEU A 385 -1.53 8.10 2.05
N HIS A 386 -0.55 7.69 2.86
CA HIS A 386 -0.30 8.23 4.20
C HIS A 386 1.15 8.68 4.36
N GLY A 387 1.46 9.41 5.44
CA GLY A 387 2.83 9.83 5.70
C GLY A 387 3.11 10.22 7.15
N ILE A 388 4.37 10.08 7.54
CA ILE A 388 4.92 10.52 8.83
C ILE A 388 5.75 11.78 8.66
N ILE A 389 5.89 12.52 9.75
CA ILE A 389 6.89 13.58 9.93
C ILE A 389 7.70 13.24 11.18
N PHE A 390 9.02 13.40 11.11
CA PHE A 390 9.94 13.09 12.19
C PHE A 390 10.89 14.27 12.41
N GLN A 391 11.27 14.48 13.66
CA GLN A 391 12.11 15.62 14.06
C GLN A 391 12.99 15.22 15.25
N ASP A 392 14.23 15.73 15.29
CA ASP A 392 15.11 15.57 16.46
C ASP A 392 14.46 16.18 17.71
N ARG A 393 14.41 15.42 18.81
CA ARG A 393 13.87 15.92 20.08
C ARG A 393 14.85 16.92 20.71
N VAL A 394 14.32 18.10 21.06
CA VAL A 394 15.00 19.08 21.93
C VAL A 394 15.54 18.38 23.19
N GLN A 395 16.84 18.49 23.43
CA GLN A 395 17.43 18.16 24.73
C GLN A 395 17.13 19.32 25.68
N ASP A 396 16.59 19.02 26.86
CA ASP A 396 16.12 20.04 27.81
C ASP A 396 17.30 20.94 28.26
N GLU A 397 17.05 22.25 28.45
CA GLU A 397 18.09 23.31 28.58
C GLU A 397 18.88 23.29 29.92
N HIS A 398 18.96 22.13 30.56
CA HIS A 398 19.76 21.87 31.76
C HIS A 398 20.72 20.72 31.45
N GLY A 399 21.94 21.09 31.01
CA GLY A 399 22.93 20.19 30.42
C GLY A 399 23.55 19.19 31.38
N ILE A 400 22.78 18.18 31.81
CA ILE A 400 23.23 16.99 32.52
C ILE A 400 22.81 15.78 31.68
N PRO A 401 23.75 14.92 31.23
CA PRO A 401 23.37 13.68 30.54
C PRO A 401 22.61 12.77 31.52
N PRO A 402 21.51 12.13 31.12
CA PRO A 402 20.66 11.38 32.03
C PRO A 402 21.39 10.16 32.59
N THR A 403 21.91 10.29 33.82
CA THR A 403 22.48 9.17 34.56
C THR A 403 21.36 8.20 34.98
N GLY A 404 21.68 6.92 35.13
CA GLY A 404 20.67 5.85 35.20
C GLY A 404 19.73 5.84 36.41
N ASN A 405 19.84 6.81 37.33
CA ASN A 405 19.14 6.82 38.63
C ASN A 405 18.02 7.86 38.75
N ASP A 406 17.98 8.89 37.89
CA ASP A 406 17.12 10.07 38.08
C ASP A 406 15.67 9.84 37.58
N ILE A 407 15.00 8.83 38.15
CA ILE A 407 13.57 8.54 37.95
C ILE A 407 12.83 8.52 39.30
N GLN A 408 13.10 9.51 40.15
CA GLN A 408 12.27 9.85 41.31
C GLN A 408 12.04 11.37 41.39
N ASP A 409 10.95 11.75 42.06
CA ASP A 409 10.54 13.11 42.43
C ASP A 409 10.35 14.18 41.35
N PHE A 410 9.10 14.26 40.86
CA PHE A 410 8.44 15.55 40.62
C PHE A 410 7.04 15.54 41.26
N ASN A 411 6.87 16.30 42.35
CA ASN A 411 5.57 16.54 42.99
C ASN A 411 4.81 17.68 42.30
N PRO A 412 3.47 17.68 42.31
CA PRO A 412 2.67 18.63 41.54
C PRO A 412 2.32 19.93 42.30
N ILE A 413 2.57 21.06 41.63
CA ILE A 413 1.78 22.31 41.64
C ILE A 413 1.65 23.08 42.98
N GLN A 414 2.07 24.35 42.93
CA GLN A 414 1.30 25.44 43.56
C GLN A 414 1.02 26.53 42.51
N ILE A 415 -0.19 27.07 42.55
CA ILE A 415 -0.66 28.24 41.78
C ILE A 415 -1.36 29.15 42.79
N ASP A 416 -0.85 30.37 42.95
CA ASP A 416 -1.43 31.52 43.67
C ASP A 416 -0.39 32.66 43.61
N ASN A 417 -0.70 33.96 43.52
CA ASN A 417 -1.91 34.65 43.04
C ASN A 417 -1.53 36.11 42.65
N TYR A 418 -2.47 36.96 42.19
CA TYR A 418 -2.24 38.34 41.69
C TYR A 418 -1.46 39.29 42.65
N SER A 419 -0.58 40.18 42.13
CA SER A 419 -0.86 41.65 41.98
C SER A 419 0.35 42.59 41.72
N ASP A 420 0.16 43.51 40.74
CA ASP A 420 0.59 44.93 40.63
C ASP A 420 2.08 45.41 40.54
N ALA A 421 2.22 46.66 40.06
CA ALA A 421 3.30 47.67 40.21
C ALA A 421 4.51 47.78 39.22
N SER A 422 4.48 48.90 38.46
CA SER A 422 5.57 49.85 38.07
C SER A 422 6.60 49.59 36.94
N LEU A 423 6.69 50.61 36.05
CA LEU A 423 7.78 50.98 35.10
C LEU A 423 8.95 51.69 35.84
N PRO A 424 10.20 51.77 35.33
CA PRO A 424 10.68 52.63 34.21
C PRO A 424 11.75 51.95 33.29
N SER A 425 12.51 52.61 32.38
CA SER A 425 12.26 53.52 31.23
C SER A 425 13.61 53.98 30.60
N GLU A 426 13.64 54.45 29.33
CA GLU A 426 14.75 55.24 28.68
C GLU A 426 16.11 54.51 28.41
N GLU A 427 17.07 54.89 27.53
CA GLU A 427 17.26 55.73 26.29
C GLU A 427 18.74 55.46 25.80
N SER A 428 19.29 55.85 24.62
CA SER A 428 18.89 55.75 23.18
C SER A 428 20.07 56.13 22.24
N SER A 429 19.87 56.11 20.89
CA SER A 429 20.71 56.74 19.83
C SER A 429 22.10 56.09 19.52
N THR A 430 22.86 56.34 18.42
CA THR A 430 22.62 56.99 17.08
C THR A 430 23.61 56.47 15.98
N SER A 431 23.49 56.99 14.74
CA SER A 431 24.03 56.52 13.43
C SER A 431 25.37 57.09 12.90
N ASN A 432 25.91 56.47 11.82
CA ASN A 432 26.91 56.96 10.81
C ASN A 432 28.42 56.95 11.21
N GLY A 433 29.42 56.85 10.30
CA GLY A 433 29.42 56.49 8.86
C GLY A 433 30.67 56.96 8.03
N LYS A 434 31.28 56.06 7.24
CA LYS A 434 32.26 56.24 6.11
C LYS A 434 33.55 57.11 6.26
N SER A 435 34.75 56.52 6.04
CA SER A 435 35.73 56.87 4.95
C SER A 435 37.05 56.08 4.99
N THR A 436 37.76 55.98 3.85
CA THR A 436 39.08 55.33 3.56
C THR A 436 40.23 56.39 3.46
N PRO A 437 41.51 56.15 3.02
CA PRO A 437 42.26 54.93 2.58
C PRO A 437 43.76 54.83 3.09
N THR A 438 44.62 54.01 2.44
CA THR A 438 46.11 54.10 2.27
C THR A 438 47.07 53.91 3.49
N GLU A 439 48.28 53.32 3.41
CA GLU A 439 49.00 52.47 2.42
C GLU A 439 50.27 51.80 3.04
N GLU A 440 50.94 50.87 2.32
CA GLU A 440 52.33 50.31 2.48
C GLU A 440 52.76 49.63 3.83
N SER A 441 53.10 48.33 3.87
CA SER A 441 54.38 47.61 3.53
C SER A 441 55.41 47.54 4.70
N THR A 442 56.22 46.49 4.97
CA THR A 442 56.58 45.20 4.34
C THR A 442 56.92 44.11 5.40
N LEU A 443 56.79 42.80 5.05
CA LEU A 443 57.70 41.63 5.27
C LEU A 443 58.57 41.55 6.58
N GLU A 444 58.81 40.44 7.28
CA GLU A 444 58.69 38.96 7.09
C GLU A 444 58.88 38.31 8.51
N GLU A 445 58.52 37.08 8.91
CA GLU A 445 57.93 35.86 8.32
C GLU A 445 57.28 34.99 9.45
N SER A 446 57.13 33.66 9.28
CA SER A 446 56.76 32.59 10.25
C SER A 446 55.30 32.48 10.73
N THR A 447 54.38 32.13 9.82
CA THR A 447 52.94 31.96 10.11
C THR A 447 52.54 30.55 10.56
N TYR A 448 51.71 30.52 11.62
CA TYR A 448 50.67 29.50 11.78
C TYR A 448 49.48 29.89 10.87
N GLU A 449 48.76 28.92 10.29
CA GLU A 449 47.56 29.20 9.49
C GLU A 449 46.28 28.60 10.11
N GLU A 450 45.65 29.36 10.99
CA GLU A 450 44.19 29.30 11.17
C GLU A 450 43.55 30.06 10.00
N SER A 451 42.78 29.38 9.14
CA SER A 451 42.11 30.01 8.00
C SER A 451 40.72 30.52 8.38
N THR A 452 40.63 31.83 8.64
CA THR A 452 39.35 32.54 8.79
C THR A 452 38.85 33.13 7.47
N LEU A 453 37.53 33.27 7.41
CA LEU A 453 36.70 33.74 6.30
C LEU A 453 37.24 34.99 5.55
N GLU A 454 37.31 34.91 4.22
CA GLU A 454 37.18 36.08 3.33
C GLU A 454 36.11 35.84 2.25
N GLU A 455 35.32 36.87 1.94
CA GLU A 455 34.36 36.86 0.83
C GLU A 455 35.07 37.13 -0.50
N GLN A 456 35.35 36.10 -1.30
CA GLN A 456 35.81 36.32 -2.67
C GLN A 456 34.66 36.71 -3.61
N SER A 457 34.85 37.84 -4.31
CA SER A 457 33.86 38.50 -5.16
C SER A 457 33.28 37.60 -6.26
N ILE A 458 32.00 37.83 -6.60
CA ILE A 458 31.25 37.09 -7.63
C ILE A 458 31.83 37.36 -9.03
N SER A 459 32.84 36.59 -9.42
CA SER A 459 33.28 36.45 -10.81
C SER A 459 32.37 35.45 -11.51
N SER A 460 31.42 35.94 -12.32
CA SER A 460 30.31 35.15 -12.86
C SER A 460 30.68 34.21 -14.02
N LYS A 461 31.68 33.35 -13.84
CA LYS A 461 31.93 32.19 -14.72
C LYS A 461 31.02 31.04 -14.30
N LYS A 462 29.86 30.92 -14.95
CA LYS A 462 29.04 29.70 -14.91
C LYS A 462 29.79 28.58 -15.62
N GLU A 463 30.58 27.81 -14.89
CA GLU A 463 31.08 26.52 -15.37
C GLU A 463 29.91 25.57 -15.69
N ASN A 464 30.11 24.68 -16.66
CA ASN A 464 29.03 23.85 -17.18
C ASN A 464 28.58 22.81 -16.15
N VAL A 465 27.32 22.92 -15.71
CA VAL A 465 26.64 21.94 -14.83
C VAL A 465 26.74 20.50 -15.36
N ALA A 466 26.84 20.33 -16.68
CA ALA A 466 26.90 19.02 -17.34
C ALA A 466 28.07 18.11 -16.95
N THR A 467 29.19 18.64 -16.43
CA THR A 467 30.34 17.80 -16.01
C THR A 467 30.23 17.27 -14.57
N ARG A 468 29.17 17.61 -13.82
CA ARG A 468 29.01 17.29 -12.38
C ARG A 468 27.96 16.22 -12.08
N ASN A 469 27.58 15.42 -13.08
CA ASN A 469 26.52 14.39 -12.99
C ASN A 469 27.03 12.96 -13.27
N HIS A 470 28.34 12.69 -13.11
CA HIS A 470 28.89 11.34 -13.26
C HIS A 470 29.03 10.67 -11.89
N LEU A 471 28.55 9.44 -11.77
CA LEU A 471 28.71 8.64 -10.55
C LEU A 471 30.20 8.32 -10.33
N ASP A 472 30.75 8.58 -9.14
CA ASP A 472 32.14 8.20 -8.84
C ASP A 472 32.20 6.75 -8.35
N ILE A 473 32.34 5.84 -9.31
CA ILE A 473 32.44 4.39 -9.12
C ILE A 473 33.71 4.02 -8.32
N LEU A 474 34.79 4.78 -8.46
CA LEU A 474 36.03 4.55 -7.71
C LEU A 474 35.84 4.91 -6.24
N ALA A 475 35.15 6.01 -5.93
CA ALA A 475 34.77 6.37 -4.57
C ALA A 475 33.77 5.38 -3.94
N LEU A 476 32.82 4.81 -4.71
CA LEU A 476 31.93 3.76 -4.19
C LEU A 476 32.65 2.44 -3.91
N ASN A 477 33.67 2.09 -4.71
CA ASN A 477 34.46 0.89 -4.51
C ASN A 477 35.53 1.03 -3.41
N LYS A 478 35.90 2.26 -3.03
CA LYS A 478 36.82 2.55 -1.94
C LYS A 478 36.20 2.19 -0.59
N ALA A 479 36.90 1.37 0.20
CA ALA A 479 36.48 1.02 1.55
C ALA A 479 36.45 2.26 2.47
N PRO A 480 35.36 2.46 3.26
CA PRO A 480 35.33 3.41 4.38
C PRO A 480 36.42 3.11 5.42
N ILE A 481 36.92 4.16 6.09
CA ILE A 481 38.05 4.07 7.03
C ILE A 481 37.77 3.07 8.17
N ASN A 482 36.53 3.03 8.65
CA ASN A 482 36.07 2.16 9.75
C ASN A 482 35.62 0.77 9.28
N LEU A 483 35.67 0.42 7.99
CA LEU A 483 35.15 -0.86 7.49
C LEU A 483 35.85 -2.07 8.16
N GLN A 484 37.16 -1.97 8.42
CA GLN A 484 37.90 -3.04 9.09
C GLN A 484 37.51 -3.18 10.56
N GLU A 485 37.30 -2.07 11.28
CA GLU A 485 36.78 -2.09 12.66
C GLU A 485 35.36 -2.70 12.70
N VAL A 486 34.52 -2.33 11.72
CA VAL A 486 33.18 -2.91 11.55
C VAL A 486 33.23 -4.43 11.35
N LYS A 487 34.14 -4.94 10.51
CA LYS A 487 34.41 -6.37 10.31
C LYS A 487 34.91 -7.04 11.59
N GLN A 488 35.92 -6.48 12.25
CA GLN A 488 36.53 -7.04 13.47
C GLN A 488 35.48 -7.24 14.58
N LEU A 489 34.61 -6.25 14.80
CA LEU A 489 33.51 -6.36 15.77
C LEU A 489 32.51 -7.48 15.44
N ASP A 490 32.21 -7.67 14.15
CA ASP A 490 31.29 -8.72 13.71
C ASP A 490 31.95 -10.12 13.76
N ILE A 491 33.28 -10.22 13.64
CA ILE A 491 34.02 -11.48 13.88
C ILE A 491 34.11 -11.77 15.40
N ALA A 492 34.36 -10.77 16.24
CA ALA A 492 34.33 -10.91 17.70
C ALA A 492 32.96 -11.40 18.22
N TRP A 493 31.86 -10.92 17.63
CA TRP A 493 30.51 -11.44 17.88
C TRP A 493 30.39 -12.95 17.57
N LYS A 494 30.91 -13.38 16.42
CA LYS A 494 30.89 -14.80 15.99
C LYS A 494 31.75 -15.66 16.93
N MET A 495 32.96 -15.20 17.26
CA MET A 495 33.84 -15.86 18.24
C MET A 495 33.17 -15.99 19.62
N SER A 496 32.36 -15.01 20.04
CA SER A 496 31.62 -15.04 21.32
C SER A 496 30.51 -16.10 21.37
N HIS A 497 30.00 -16.56 20.21
CA HIS A 497 29.11 -17.72 20.13
C HIS A 497 29.90 -19.04 20.07
N ILE A 498 30.99 -19.07 19.29
CA ILE A 498 31.85 -20.27 19.12
C ILE A 498 32.52 -20.68 20.44
N THR A 499 33.00 -19.71 21.22
CA THR A 499 33.54 -19.90 22.60
C THR A 499 32.44 -20.17 23.64
N LYS A 500 31.17 -20.26 23.21
CA LYS A 500 30.00 -20.62 24.02
C LYS A 500 29.71 -19.69 25.21
N ILE A 501 30.18 -18.44 25.17
CA ILE A 501 29.95 -17.44 26.22
C ILE A 501 28.46 -17.37 26.59
N THR A 502 28.18 -17.23 27.89
CA THR A 502 26.83 -17.13 28.44
C THR A 502 26.19 -15.79 28.09
N ASP A 503 24.88 -15.81 27.82
CA ASP A 503 24.09 -14.60 27.52
C ASP A 503 24.62 -13.74 26.34
N THR A 504 25.35 -14.36 25.40
CA THR A 504 25.67 -13.78 24.09
C THR A 504 24.39 -13.65 23.25
N PRO A 505 23.96 -12.43 22.88
CA PRO A 505 22.76 -12.21 22.08
C PRO A 505 23.03 -12.37 20.56
N MET A 506 21.96 -12.29 19.76
CA MET A 506 22.10 -12.08 18.32
C MET A 506 22.62 -10.67 18.00
N TRP A 507 23.16 -10.49 16.80
CA TRP A 507 23.87 -9.30 16.30
C TRP A 507 23.31 -7.94 16.75
N VAL A 508 21.99 -7.70 16.65
CA VAL A 508 21.36 -6.44 17.08
C VAL A 508 21.50 -6.21 18.60
N GLY A 509 21.32 -7.25 19.41
CA GLY A 509 21.51 -7.19 20.85
C GLY A 509 22.99 -7.05 21.23
N TYR A 510 23.91 -7.65 20.45
CA TYR A 510 25.35 -7.62 20.74
C TYR A 510 25.91 -6.21 20.56
N HIS A 511 25.67 -5.58 19.41
CA HIS A 511 26.07 -4.19 19.18
C HIS A 511 25.39 -3.22 20.15
N SER A 512 24.15 -3.50 20.59
CA SER A 512 23.50 -2.73 21.66
C SER A 512 24.08 -2.96 23.07
N LYS A 513 24.83 -4.05 23.31
CA LYS A 513 25.58 -4.28 24.56
C LYS A 513 26.89 -3.49 24.58
N ILE A 514 27.55 -3.27 23.44
CA ILE A 514 28.90 -2.67 23.39
C ILE A 514 28.95 -1.20 22.93
N ILE A 515 27.89 -0.68 22.30
CA ILE A 515 27.85 0.70 21.80
C ILE A 515 27.20 1.66 22.81
N ILE A 516 27.80 2.86 22.95
CA ILE A 516 27.19 4.09 23.46
C ILE A 516 26.69 4.90 22.26
N ASP A 517 25.43 5.32 22.32
CA ASP A 517 24.77 6.04 21.22
C ASP A 517 24.29 7.41 21.73
N ASN A 518 25.09 8.44 21.44
CA ASN A 518 24.85 9.83 21.86
C ASN A 518 24.09 10.65 20.81
N SER A 519 23.59 10.02 19.73
CA SER A 519 22.86 10.69 18.67
C SER A 519 21.49 11.25 19.12
N PRO A 520 20.90 12.22 18.40
CA PRO A 520 19.53 12.66 18.68
C PRO A 520 18.52 11.50 18.63
N VAL A 521 17.53 11.57 19.53
CA VAL A 521 16.34 10.71 19.54
C VAL A 521 15.21 11.48 18.86
N GLN A 522 14.61 10.93 17.81
CA GLN A 522 13.54 11.60 17.07
C GLN A 522 12.15 11.37 17.70
N ILE A 523 11.32 12.41 17.67
CA ILE A 523 9.87 12.27 17.75
C ILE A 523 9.30 11.90 16.37
N VAL A 524 8.15 11.22 16.36
CA VAL A 524 7.43 10.85 15.13
C VAL A 524 5.96 11.20 15.29
N SER A 525 5.45 11.93 14.31
CA SER A 525 4.08 12.42 14.20
C SER A 525 3.53 12.13 12.80
N TYR A 526 2.27 12.48 12.57
CA TYR A 526 1.51 12.00 11.42
C TYR A 526 0.96 13.13 10.58
N LEU A 527 1.17 13.03 9.26
CA LEU A 527 0.64 13.98 8.29
C LEU A 527 -0.82 13.63 7.95
N THR A 528 -1.57 14.61 7.45
CA THR A 528 -2.95 14.36 6.97
C THR A 528 -2.91 13.43 5.74
N PRO A 529 -3.64 12.30 5.72
CA PRO A 529 -3.63 11.36 4.59
C PRO A 529 -4.20 11.96 3.30
N ILE A 530 -3.60 11.60 2.17
CA ILE A 530 -4.05 11.98 0.82
C ILE A 530 -4.94 10.84 0.30
N ASN A 531 -6.18 11.16 -0.07
CA ASN A 531 -7.19 10.15 -0.45
C ASN A 531 -7.21 9.96 -1.98
N ASP A 532 -6.05 9.63 -2.55
CA ASP A 532 -5.81 9.32 -3.95
C ASP A 532 -4.72 8.22 -4.03
N THR A 533 -4.58 7.53 -5.17
CA THR A 533 -3.64 6.43 -5.34
C THR A 533 -2.19 6.92 -5.40
N PRO A 534 -1.21 6.24 -4.77
CA PRO A 534 0.21 6.60 -4.83
C PRO A 534 0.83 6.50 -6.23
N THR A 535 0.15 5.87 -7.18
CA THR A 535 0.62 5.73 -8.57
C THR A 535 0.22 6.91 -9.46
N ASN A 536 -0.68 7.78 -8.99
CA ASN A 536 -1.14 8.96 -9.72
C ASN A 536 -0.11 10.12 -9.57
N HIS A 537 0.32 10.66 -10.70
CA HIS A 537 1.31 11.75 -10.79
C HIS A 537 0.90 13.00 -9.99
N SER A 538 -0.39 13.28 -9.86
CA SER A 538 -0.89 14.42 -9.06
C SER A 538 -0.81 14.15 -7.55
N THR A 539 -0.96 12.90 -7.10
CA THR A 539 -0.73 12.48 -5.70
C THR A 539 0.74 12.68 -5.32
N VAL A 540 1.67 12.25 -6.17
CA VAL A 540 3.12 12.36 -5.93
C VAL A 540 3.62 13.80 -6.07
N LEU A 541 3.03 14.59 -6.97
CA LEU A 541 3.24 16.04 -6.97
C LEU A 541 2.83 16.64 -5.61
N LYS A 542 1.74 16.16 -5.01
CA LYS A 542 1.23 16.71 -3.75
C LYS A 542 2.08 16.38 -2.53
N THR A 543 2.73 15.21 -2.49
CA THR A 543 3.68 14.87 -1.42
C THR A 543 4.93 15.75 -1.47
N LEU A 544 5.43 16.08 -2.67
CA LEU A 544 6.55 17.01 -2.85
C LEU A 544 6.17 18.42 -2.39
N GLU A 545 5.02 18.95 -2.79
CA GLU A 545 4.53 20.26 -2.29
C GLU A 545 4.32 20.28 -0.78
N GLN A 546 3.82 19.19 -0.20
CA GLN A 546 3.63 19.07 1.24
C GLN A 546 4.98 19.01 1.99
N SER A 547 5.99 18.35 1.41
CA SER A 547 7.36 18.34 1.91
C SER A 547 7.97 19.76 1.89
N GLN A 548 7.80 20.50 0.80
CA GLN A 548 8.27 21.90 0.73
C GLN A 548 7.60 22.80 1.76
N LYS A 549 6.29 22.64 2.00
CA LYS A 549 5.59 23.42 3.01
C LYS A 549 6.07 23.10 4.44
N VAL A 550 6.41 21.84 4.73
CA VAL A 550 7.11 21.47 5.99
C VAL A 550 8.47 22.17 6.09
N ALA A 551 9.26 22.21 5.01
CA ALA A 551 10.54 22.92 4.98
C ALA A 551 10.38 24.42 5.34
N GLN A 552 9.44 25.09 4.67
CA GLN A 552 9.11 26.51 4.89
C GLN A 552 8.66 26.77 6.34
N GLU A 553 7.81 25.90 6.90
CA GLU A 553 7.30 26.04 8.26
C GLU A 553 8.36 25.82 9.33
N CYS A 554 9.29 24.89 9.12
CA CYS A 554 10.45 24.70 9.99
C CYS A 554 11.61 25.65 9.69
N GLN A 555 11.49 26.55 8.70
CA GLN A 555 12.56 27.43 8.23
C GLN A 555 13.82 26.69 7.75
N ALA A 556 13.67 25.43 7.33
CA ALA A 556 14.76 24.61 6.82
C ALA A 556 14.99 24.90 5.33
N PRO A 557 16.24 25.13 4.87
CA PRO A 557 16.53 25.39 3.45
C PRO A 557 16.24 24.16 2.58
N TYR A 558 16.45 22.96 3.13
CA TYR A 558 16.28 21.67 2.48
C TYR A 558 15.37 20.78 3.33
N ILE A 559 14.68 19.82 2.69
CA ILE A 559 13.84 18.83 3.38
C ILE A 559 14.14 17.42 2.86
N GLN A 560 14.24 16.46 3.77
CA GLN A 560 14.44 15.05 3.46
C GLN A 560 13.07 14.35 3.37
N VAL A 561 12.82 13.66 2.26
CA VAL A 561 11.63 12.81 2.07
C VAL A 561 12.01 11.38 1.74
N THR A 562 11.45 10.40 2.44
CA THR A 562 11.62 8.97 2.10
C THR A 562 10.38 8.41 1.41
N TYR A 563 10.59 7.63 0.35
CA TYR A 563 9.56 6.96 -0.42
C TYR A 563 9.94 5.51 -0.75
N ASP A 564 8.95 4.66 -1.03
CA ASP A 564 9.17 3.39 -1.73
C ASP A 564 9.69 3.61 -3.17
N LEU A 565 10.09 2.55 -3.89
CA LEU A 565 10.55 2.66 -5.27
C LEU A 565 9.47 3.18 -6.25
N ALA A 566 8.20 2.81 -6.05
CA ALA A 566 7.12 3.23 -6.94
C ALA A 566 6.91 4.75 -6.91
N ILE A 567 6.85 5.33 -5.71
CA ILE A 567 6.68 6.77 -5.50
C ILE A 567 8.01 7.52 -5.76
N ALA A 568 9.18 6.98 -5.36
CA ALA A 568 10.48 7.62 -5.58
C ALA A 568 10.75 7.85 -7.08
N ARG A 569 10.50 6.84 -7.93
CA ARG A 569 10.64 6.95 -9.40
C ARG A 569 9.83 8.12 -9.98
N ILE A 570 8.57 8.24 -9.57
CA ILE A 570 7.69 9.32 -10.04
C ILE A 570 8.19 10.67 -9.47
N SER A 571 8.60 10.70 -8.21
CA SER A 571 9.11 11.90 -7.53
C SER A 571 10.37 12.47 -8.19
N TYR A 572 11.36 11.63 -8.51
CA TYR A 572 12.57 12.05 -9.24
C TYR A 572 12.24 12.59 -10.63
N CYS A 573 11.26 11.99 -11.34
CA CYS A 573 10.81 12.50 -12.62
C CYS A 573 10.13 13.87 -12.48
N ILE A 574 9.27 14.06 -11.47
CA ILE A 574 8.63 15.36 -11.18
C ILE A 574 9.68 16.41 -10.82
N GLN A 575 10.67 16.07 -9.99
CA GLN A 575 11.76 16.98 -9.63
C GLN A 575 12.56 17.42 -10.88
N ALA A 576 12.97 16.47 -11.73
CA ALA A 576 13.69 16.78 -12.98
C ALA A 576 12.83 17.52 -14.03
N GLN A 577 11.50 17.39 -13.98
CA GLN A 577 10.57 18.16 -14.82
C GLN A 577 10.38 19.59 -14.29
N GLU A 578 10.08 19.75 -13.01
CA GLU A 578 9.69 21.03 -12.41
C GLU A 578 10.89 21.87 -11.91
N SER A 579 12.12 21.36 -11.98
CA SER A 579 13.34 22.08 -11.60
C SER A 579 13.38 23.52 -12.17
N PRO A 580 13.64 24.55 -11.34
CA PRO A 580 14.17 24.44 -9.98
C PRO A 580 13.13 24.28 -8.85
N LYS A 581 11.82 24.10 -9.14
CA LYS A 581 10.75 24.15 -8.13
C LYS A 581 11.01 23.24 -6.93
N PHE A 582 11.43 21.99 -7.16
CA PHE A 582 11.61 20.97 -6.11
C PHE A 582 13.08 20.65 -5.81
N ASP A 583 14.03 21.48 -6.26
CA ASP A 583 15.47 21.21 -6.11
C ASP A 583 15.94 21.30 -4.65
N ASN A 584 15.07 21.75 -3.73
CA ASN A 584 15.33 21.77 -2.29
C ASN A 584 14.80 20.53 -1.54
N VAL A 585 14.26 19.53 -2.25
CA VAL A 585 13.70 18.29 -1.67
C VAL A 585 14.65 17.13 -1.93
N PHE A 586 15.35 16.66 -0.89
CA PHE A 586 16.22 15.48 -1.02
C PHE A 586 15.39 14.20 -0.88
N ILE A 587 15.34 13.40 -1.94
CA ILE A 587 14.56 12.17 -2.01
C ILE A 587 15.44 10.96 -1.65
N HIS A 588 15.10 10.29 -0.55
CA HIS A 588 15.63 9.01 -0.13
C HIS A 588 14.77 7.85 -0.66
N MET A 589 15.42 6.78 -1.12
CA MET A 589 14.76 5.50 -1.34
C MET A 589 14.67 4.71 -0.02
N GLY A 590 13.49 4.15 0.26
CA GLY A 590 13.17 3.43 1.50
C GLY A 590 14.11 2.26 1.78
N ALA A 591 14.89 2.37 2.85
CA ALA A 591 15.92 1.40 3.18
C ALA A 591 15.35 0.03 3.60
N PHE A 592 14.16 -0.03 4.19
CA PHE A 592 13.53 -1.32 4.50
C PHE A 592 12.99 -2.02 3.25
N HIS A 593 12.50 -1.26 2.25
CA HIS A 593 12.19 -1.82 0.93
C HIS A 593 13.44 -2.32 0.19
N ILE A 594 14.61 -1.69 0.40
CA ILE A 594 15.91 -2.21 -0.04
C ILE A 594 16.26 -3.51 0.72
N GLU A 595 16.10 -3.59 2.05
CA GLU A 595 16.31 -4.82 2.83
C GLU A 595 15.41 -5.98 2.34
N MET A 596 14.13 -5.74 2.06
CA MET A 596 13.22 -6.76 1.52
C MET A 596 13.64 -7.24 0.12
N THR A 597 14.09 -6.31 -0.74
CA THR A 597 14.61 -6.64 -2.08
C THR A 597 15.94 -7.41 -1.98
N PHE A 598 16.76 -7.11 -0.98
CA PHE A 598 17.98 -7.87 -0.67
C PHE A 598 17.68 -9.29 -0.22
N PHE A 599 16.71 -9.51 0.68
CA PHE A 599 16.29 -10.85 1.05
C PHE A 599 15.69 -11.65 -0.12
N LYS A 600 15.02 -10.98 -1.06
CA LYS A 600 14.56 -11.63 -2.30
C LYS A 600 15.74 -12.06 -3.18
N ALA A 601 16.75 -11.21 -3.36
CA ALA A 601 17.95 -11.54 -4.13
C ALA A 601 18.75 -12.70 -3.50
N VAL A 602 18.96 -12.65 -2.17
CA VAL A 602 19.59 -13.75 -1.41
C VAL A 602 18.74 -15.02 -1.45
N GLY A 603 17.41 -14.89 -1.41
CA GLY A 603 16.47 -16.00 -1.55
C GLY A 603 16.65 -16.73 -2.87
N THR A 604 16.68 -16.01 -3.99
CA THR A 604 16.97 -16.58 -5.32
C THR A 604 18.38 -17.17 -5.40
N PHE A 605 19.37 -16.65 -4.67
CA PHE A 605 20.71 -17.24 -4.63
C PHE A 605 20.77 -18.60 -3.88
N ILE A 606 19.95 -18.80 -2.84
CA ILE A 606 19.91 -20.08 -2.08
C ILE A 606 18.80 -21.03 -2.51
N GLU A 607 18.04 -20.67 -3.54
CA GLU A 607 16.98 -21.50 -4.12
C GLU A 607 17.59 -22.80 -4.67
N GLU A 608 16.98 -23.95 -4.34
CA GLU A 608 17.47 -25.30 -4.67
C GLU A 608 18.91 -25.67 -4.22
N CYS A 609 19.59 -24.87 -3.37
CA CYS A 609 20.93 -25.22 -2.86
C CYS A 609 20.88 -26.30 -1.75
N GLY A 610 19.73 -26.43 -1.09
CA GLY A 610 19.46 -27.40 -0.01
C GLY A 610 19.37 -26.79 1.40
N LEU A 611 19.71 -25.50 1.59
CA LEU A 611 19.58 -24.85 2.90
C LEU A 611 18.13 -24.84 3.41
N THR A 612 17.17 -24.52 2.54
CA THR A 612 15.73 -24.52 2.88
C THR A 612 15.26 -25.87 3.43
N ASN A 613 15.73 -26.97 2.86
CA ASN A 613 15.35 -28.33 3.24
C ASN A 613 15.85 -28.61 4.67
N ILE A 614 17.14 -28.37 4.94
CA ILE A 614 17.72 -28.51 6.28
C ILE A 614 17.02 -27.57 7.29
N MET A 615 16.61 -26.37 6.88
CA MET A 615 15.83 -25.45 7.73
C MET A 615 14.41 -25.95 8.05
N ILE A 616 13.79 -26.77 7.20
CA ILE A 616 12.52 -27.46 7.48
C ILE A 616 12.78 -28.63 8.43
N ASP A 617 13.76 -29.48 8.11
CA ASP A 617 14.09 -30.71 8.85
C ASP A 617 14.47 -30.47 10.33
N CYS A 618 14.90 -29.25 10.69
CA CYS A 618 15.23 -28.84 12.06
C CYS A 618 14.22 -27.88 12.72
N ASP A 619 12.98 -27.79 12.21
CA ASP A 619 11.89 -26.92 12.71
C ASP A 619 12.22 -25.40 12.72
N LEU A 620 13.27 -24.97 11.99
CA LEU A 620 13.70 -23.58 11.95
C LEU A 620 12.78 -22.70 11.09
N ILE A 621 12.18 -23.28 10.04
CA ILE A 621 11.09 -22.72 9.24
C ILE A 621 10.05 -23.81 8.90
N ALA A 622 8.76 -23.48 9.00
CA ALA A 622 7.71 -24.37 8.51
C ALA A 622 7.62 -24.28 6.98
N ASP A 623 7.39 -25.40 6.29
CA ASP A 623 7.30 -25.53 4.83
C ASP A 623 6.48 -24.40 4.15
N GLY A 624 5.20 -24.26 4.51
CA GLY A 624 4.31 -23.20 4.00
C GLY A 624 4.73 -21.75 4.32
N SER A 625 5.88 -21.53 4.96
CA SER A 625 6.53 -20.23 5.14
C SER A 625 7.77 -20.00 4.26
N VAL A 626 8.30 -21.03 3.59
CA VAL A 626 9.53 -20.98 2.79
C VAL A 626 9.37 -20.08 1.57
N ALA A 627 8.30 -20.22 0.80
CA ALA A 627 8.06 -19.38 -0.39
C ALA A 627 8.05 -17.87 -0.05
N GLY A 628 7.50 -17.48 1.10
CA GLY A 628 7.53 -16.09 1.56
C GLY A 628 8.86 -15.65 2.20
N PHE A 629 9.73 -16.59 2.57
CA PHE A 629 11.11 -16.33 3.02
C PHE A 629 12.04 -16.10 1.81
N ILE A 630 12.01 -17.00 0.83
CA ILE A 630 12.73 -16.88 -0.46
C ILE A 630 12.30 -15.61 -1.21
N ALA A 631 11.01 -15.30 -1.27
CA ALA A 631 10.52 -14.09 -1.93
C ALA A 631 10.79 -12.77 -1.15
N GLY A 632 11.54 -12.80 -0.04
CA GLY A 632 11.85 -11.63 0.82
C GLY A 632 10.67 -11.02 1.59
N LYS A 633 9.43 -11.46 1.30
CA LYS A 633 8.18 -10.87 1.83
C LYS A 633 8.04 -11.03 3.36
N ASN A 634 8.52 -12.12 3.93
CA ASN A 634 8.44 -12.41 5.36
C ASN A 634 9.54 -11.68 6.15
N TYR A 635 9.71 -10.36 6.00
CA TYR A 635 10.84 -9.56 6.51
C TYR A 635 11.38 -9.98 7.89
N ASN A 636 10.54 -10.00 8.93
CA ASN A 636 10.94 -10.33 10.31
C ASN A 636 11.42 -11.78 10.48
N ARG A 637 11.03 -12.68 9.58
CA ARG A 637 11.54 -14.06 9.47
C ARG A 637 12.86 -14.08 8.71
N CYS A 638 12.96 -13.38 7.57
CA CYS A 638 14.20 -13.27 6.77
C CYS A 638 15.37 -12.71 7.60
N LYS A 639 15.19 -11.53 8.20
CA LYS A 639 16.15 -10.86 9.10
C LYS A 639 16.68 -11.77 10.23
N ARG A 640 15.80 -12.57 10.84
CA ARG A 640 16.17 -13.52 11.90
C ARG A 640 16.89 -14.75 11.34
N LEU A 641 16.32 -15.39 10.33
CA LEU A 641 16.77 -16.70 9.86
C LEU A 641 18.06 -16.63 9.05
N HIS A 642 18.21 -15.65 8.15
CA HIS A 642 19.46 -15.49 7.42
C HIS A 642 20.64 -15.22 8.36
N SER A 643 20.45 -14.34 9.36
CA SER A 643 21.48 -14.04 10.37
C SER A 643 21.84 -15.25 11.24
N LEU A 644 20.88 -16.14 11.55
CA LEU A 644 21.11 -17.36 12.34
C LEU A 644 21.81 -18.44 11.50
N VAL A 645 21.34 -18.70 10.28
CA VAL A 645 21.92 -19.70 9.37
C VAL A 645 23.33 -19.28 8.93
N SER A 646 23.57 -17.99 8.66
CA SER A 646 24.91 -17.47 8.37
C SER A 646 25.86 -17.64 9.57
N LEU A 647 25.40 -17.33 10.80
CA LEU A 647 26.19 -17.57 12.01
C LEU A 647 26.53 -19.05 12.21
N SER A 648 25.58 -19.97 11.99
CA SER A 648 25.84 -21.41 12.04
C SER A 648 26.87 -21.85 10.99
N LEU A 649 26.75 -21.41 9.73
CA LEU A 649 27.71 -21.72 8.68
C LEU A 649 29.10 -21.12 8.98
N GLN A 650 29.15 -19.90 9.52
CA GLN A 650 30.38 -19.25 9.99
C GLN A 650 31.03 -20.03 11.14
N GLN A 651 30.26 -20.62 12.05
CA GLN A 651 30.81 -21.50 13.08
C GLN A 651 31.46 -22.75 12.48
N LEU A 652 30.81 -23.43 11.52
CA LEU A 652 31.42 -24.59 10.83
C LEU A 652 32.73 -24.21 10.14
N HIS A 653 32.73 -23.09 9.41
CA HIS A 653 33.90 -22.55 8.72
C HIS A 653 35.02 -22.15 9.69
N PHE A 654 34.69 -21.62 10.87
CA PHE A 654 35.67 -21.29 11.91
C PHE A 654 36.21 -22.52 12.63
N GLU A 655 35.39 -23.53 12.91
CA GLU A 655 35.84 -24.84 13.42
C GLU A 655 36.87 -25.46 12.47
N THR A 656 36.56 -25.49 11.16
CA THR A 656 37.49 -25.94 10.11
C THR A 656 38.74 -25.07 9.98
N TYR A 657 38.67 -23.75 10.19
CA TYR A 657 39.85 -22.88 10.28
C TYR A 657 40.79 -23.29 11.43
N LEU A 658 40.24 -23.48 12.64
CA LEU A 658 41.01 -23.86 13.83
C LEU A 658 41.74 -25.20 13.62
N GLU A 659 41.02 -26.20 13.11
CA GLU A 659 41.56 -27.53 12.80
C GLU A 659 42.70 -27.45 11.77
N ASN A 660 42.49 -26.76 10.64
CA ASN A 660 43.48 -26.66 9.56
C ASN A 660 44.74 -25.88 9.96
N LYS A 661 44.58 -24.76 10.68
CA LYS A 661 45.70 -23.90 11.07
C LYS A 661 46.32 -24.31 12.42
N ASN A 662 45.80 -25.34 13.07
CA ASN A 662 46.17 -25.80 14.42
C ASN A 662 46.11 -24.66 15.46
N VAL A 663 45.12 -23.78 15.34
CA VAL A 663 44.90 -22.65 16.24
C VAL A 663 44.07 -23.11 17.43
N THR A 664 44.52 -22.77 18.64
CA THR A 664 43.78 -23.01 19.90
C THR A 664 43.28 -21.67 20.44
N ILE A 665 42.02 -21.60 20.87
CA ILE A 665 41.51 -20.42 21.58
C ILE A 665 41.89 -20.56 23.06
N ASN A 666 42.72 -19.66 23.55
CA ASN A 666 43.14 -19.62 24.95
C ASN A 666 42.07 -18.96 25.86
N ASP A 667 42.16 -19.22 27.17
CA ASP A 667 41.25 -18.63 28.16
C ASP A 667 41.30 -17.09 28.15
N SER A 668 42.47 -16.49 27.89
CA SER A 668 42.70 -15.06 27.67
C SER A 668 41.74 -14.44 26.64
N VAL A 669 41.61 -15.06 25.48
CA VAL A 669 40.70 -14.63 24.41
C VAL A 669 39.24 -14.73 24.86
N THR A 670 38.92 -15.78 25.62
CA THR A 670 37.55 -16.05 26.10
C THR A 670 37.16 -15.15 27.28
N GLU A 671 38.12 -14.70 28.08
CA GLU A 671 37.96 -13.71 29.15
C GLU A 671 37.78 -12.31 28.56
N PHE A 672 38.68 -11.88 27.66
CA PHE A 672 38.55 -10.61 26.94
C PHE A 672 37.19 -10.48 26.21
N LEU A 673 36.72 -11.52 25.52
CA LEU A 673 35.41 -11.48 24.83
C LEU A 673 34.21 -11.37 25.78
N LYS A 674 34.32 -11.84 27.04
CA LYS A 674 33.29 -11.61 28.07
C LYS A 674 33.32 -10.15 28.53
N GLU A 675 34.49 -9.67 28.94
CA GLU A 675 34.67 -8.29 29.40
C GLU A 675 34.23 -7.28 28.33
N PHE A 676 34.63 -7.51 27.08
CA PHE A 676 34.27 -6.67 25.94
C PHE A 676 32.76 -6.61 25.68
N MET A 677 32.01 -7.68 25.99
CA MET A 677 30.55 -7.71 25.88
C MET A 677 29.84 -6.98 27.04
N GLU A 678 30.51 -6.75 28.16
CA GLU A 678 29.95 -6.04 29.32
C GLU A 678 30.29 -4.53 29.33
N HIS A 679 31.38 -4.14 28.67
CA HIS A 679 31.80 -2.74 28.54
C HIS A 679 31.14 -2.03 27.35
N LYS A 680 30.98 -0.71 27.48
CA LYS A 680 30.38 0.17 26.47
C LYS A 680 31.31 1.29 26.06
N ASP A 681 31.44 1.50 24.76
CA ASP A 681 32.23 2.57 24.15
C ASP A 681 31.43 3.28 23.05
N ILE A 682 31.75 4.54 22.77
CA ILE A 682 31.26 5.29 21.61
C ILE A 682 31.85 4.69 20.31
N SER A 683 33.09 4.20 20.36
CA SER A 683 33.82 3.61 19.23
C SER A 683 34.51 2.30 19.64
N PRO A 684 33.76 1.23 19.95
CA PRO A 684 34.31 -0.01 20.50
C PRO A 684 35.30 -0.67 19.52
N ARG A 685 36.46 -1.08 20.02
CA ARG A 685 37.59 -1.63 19.24
C ARG A 685 38.20 -2.85 19.93
N ILE A 686 38.68 -3.81 19.12
CA ILE A 686 39.38 -4.99 19.64
C ILE A 686 40.83 -4.62 19.93
N VAL A 687 41.17 -4.44 21.21
CA VAL A 687 42.52 -4.03 21.66
C VAL A 687 43.38 -5.18 22.20
N HIS A 688 42.82 -6.38 22.34
CA HIS A 688 43.55 -7.57 22.77
C HIS A 688 44.25 -8.22 21.58
N SER A 689 45.59 -8.13 21.53
CA SER A 689 46.40 -8.49 20.36
C SER A 689 46.29 -9.95 19.91
N GLU A 690 46.06 -10.88 20.83
CA GLU A 690 45.82 -12.30 20.50
C GLU A 690 44.45 -12.47 19.79
N THR A 691 43.42 -11.77 20.27
CA THR A 691 42.09 -11.77 19.65
C THR A 691 42.11 -11.07 18.29
N GLU A 692 42.78 -9.92 18.19
CA GLU A 692 42.94 -9.19 16.92
C GLU A 692 43.68 -10.05 15.87
N LYS A 693 44.73 -10.77 16.28
CA LYS A 693 45.44 -11.69 15.39
C LYS A 693 44.54 -12.82 14.88
N ILE A 694 43.82 -13.52 15.77
CA ILE A 694 42.90 -14.61 15.37
C ILE A 694 41.81 -14.09 14.43
N ILE A 695 41.26 -12.90 14.68
CA ILE A 695 40.30 -12.23 13.80
C ILE A 695 40.89 -11.96 12.41
N THR A 696 42.14 -11.48 12.35
CA THR A 696 42.82 -11.13 11.09
C THR A 696 43.19 -12.37 10.28
N ASP A 697 43.75 -13.40 10.94
CA ASP A 697 44.07 -14.69 10.33
C ASP A 697 42.80 -15.39 9.79
N TYR A 698 41.64 -15.18 10.42
CA TYR A 698 40.35 -15.72 9.96
C TYR A 698 39.67 -14.90 8.85
N ASP A 699 39.81 -13.56 8.83
CA ASP A 699 39.33 -12.73 7.70
C ASP A 699 40.11 -13.07 6.41
N GLN A 700 41.42 -13.34 6.53
CA GLN A 700 42.23 -13.89 5.43
C GLN A 700 41.78 -15.31 5.03
N TYR A 701 41.53 -16.21 5.98
CA TYR A 701 41.03 -17.55 5.67
C TYR A 701 39.65 -17.53 5.00
N THR A 702 38.78 -16.59 5.38
CA THR A 702 37.49 -16.35 4.72
C THR A 702 37.66 -15.83 3.29
N THR A 703 38.64 -14.94 3.07
CA THR A 703 39.04 -14.48 1.74
C THR A 703 39.56 -15.64 0.88
N ASP A 704 40.42 -16.50 1.44
CA ASP A 704 40.91 -17.72 0.77
C ASP A 704 39.76 -18.65 0.33
N THR A 705 38.71 -18.79 1.15
CA THR A 705 37.51 -19.57 0.80
C THR A 705 36.68 -18.94 -0.32
N LEU A 706 36.50 -17.61 -0.32
CA LEU A 706 35.80 -16.87 -1.38
C LEU A 706 36.56 -16.93 -2.73
N GLU A 707 37.90 -17.03 -2.67
CA GLU A 707 38.76 -17.30 -3.82
C GLU A 707 38.83 -18.79 -4.22
N GLY A 708 37.96 -19.65 -3.65
CA GLY A 708 37.81 -21.05 -4.06
C GLY A 708 38.89 -22.01 -3.53
N LYS A 709 39.85 -21.54 -2.71
CA LYS A 709 41.02 -22.33 -2.26
C LYS A 709 40.67 -23.51 -1.34
N HIS A 710 39.40 -23.62 -0.91
CA HIS A 710 38.87 -24.72 -0.12
C HIS A 710 37.75 -25.50 -0.86
N GLY A 711 37.65 -25.34 -2.19
CA GLY A 711 36.72 -26.05 -3.05
C GLY A 711 35.40 -25.30 -3.33
N LYS A 712 34.78 -25.61 -4.46
CA LYS A 712 33.59 -24.92 -5.01
C LYS A 712 32.38 -24.92 -4.08
N THR A 713 32.20 -25.99 -3.31
CA THR A 713 31.12 -26.07 -2.31
C THR A 713 31.35 -25.10 -1.15
N ALA A 714 32.56 -25.09 -0.56
CA ALA A 714 32.92 -24.15 0.50
C ALA A 714 32.81 -22.69 0.03
N GLN A 715 33.24 -22.41 -1.21
CA GLN A 715 33.14 -21.11 -1.87
C GLN A 715 31.68 -20.60 -1.96
N PHE A 716 30.75 -21.43 -2.44
CA PHE A 716 29.33 -21.07 -2.56
C PHE A 716 28.71 -20.69 -1.20
N TYR A 717 28.99 -21.45 -0.14
CA TYR A 717 28.46 -21.15 1.18
C TYR A 717 29.19 -19.98 1.87
N ALA A 718 30.46 -19.72 1.54
CA ALA A 718 31.14 -18.48 1.90
C ALA A 718 30.54 -17.25 1.20
N MET A 719 30.10 -17.37 -0.07
CA MET A 719 29.39 -16.30 -0.78
C MET A 719 28.03 -16.00 -0.14
N TYR A 720 27.27 -17.03 0.27
CA TYR A 720 26.05 -16.82 1.07
C TYR A 720 26.34 -16.09 2.39
N ILE A 721 27.39 -16.52 3.09
CA ILE A 721 27.86 -15.85 4.32
C ILE A 721 28.14 -14.37 4.06
N ASP A 722 28.84 -14.04 2.97
CA ASP A 722 29.25 -12.67 2.68
C ASP A 722 28.10 -11.75 2.24
N LEU A 723 27.11 -12.28 1.52
CA LEU A 723 25.84 -11.58 1.28
C LEU A 723 25.16 -11.19 2.61
N ILE A 724 25.21 -12.04 3.64
CA ILE A 724 24.65 -11.71 4.96
C ILE A 724 25.56 -10.75 5.74
N ASN A 725 26.89 -10.81 5.58
CA ASN A 725 27.79 -9.78 6.12
C ASN A 725 27.48 -8.40 5.49
N LEU A 726 27.27 -8.32 4.17
CA LEU A 726 26.92 -7.08 3.46
C LEU A 726 25.59 -6.49 3.96
N TYR A 727 24.59 -7.34 4.22
CA TYR A 727 23.34 -6.94 4.88
C TYR A 727 23.56 -6.42 6.31
N HIS A 728 24.45 -7.04 7.09
CA HIS A 728 24.83 -6.54 8.41
C HIS A 728 25.54 -5.18 8.32
N ILE A 729 26.45 -4.98 7.36
CA ILE A 729 27.09 -3.68 7.09
C ILE A 729 26.04 -2.62 6.72
N PHE A 730 25.11 -2.94 5.80
CA PHE A 730 24.03 -2.04 5.40
C PHE A 730 23.17 -1.61 6.60
N ILE A 731 22.69 -2.55 7.43
CA ILE A 731 21.94 -2.18 8.64
C ILE A 731 22.80 -1.44 9.66
N LYS A 732 24.09 -1.78 9.82
CA LYS A 732 24.98 -1.12 10.78
C LYS A 732 25.15 0.35 10.44
N SER A 733 25.32 0.67 9.15
CA SER A 733 25.39 2.05 8.67
C SER A 733 24.17 2.88 9.10
N ILE A 734 22.95 2.36 8.93
CA ILE A 734 21.71 3.00 9.40
C ILE A 734 21.68 3.07 10.93
N ARG A 735 22.03 1.98 11.63
CA ARG A 735 21.94 1.89 13.09
C ARG A 735 22.89 2.84 13.84
N VAL A 736 24.05 3.15 13.27
CA VAL A 736 24.99 4.14 13.83
C VAL A 736 24.80 5.53 13.23
N GLY A 737 24.42 5.64 11.95
CA GLY A 737 24.21 6.91 11.22
C GLY A 737 25.33 7.23 10.23
N ASP A 738 26.10 6.22 9.82
CA ASP A 738 27.27 6.37 8.96
C ASP A 738 26.87 6.39 7.48
N LEU A 739 26.96 7.57 6.87
CA LEU A 739 26.64 7.78 5.46
C LEU A 739 27.64 7.12 4.51
N ASP A 740 28.93 7.07 4.84
CA ASP A 740 29.94 6.56 3.91
C ASP A 740 29.93 5.02 3.88
N LEU A 741 29.66 4.38 5.02
CA LEU A 741 29.36 2.96 5.11
C LEU A 741 28.02 2.60 4.42
N TYR A 742 27.02 3.49 4.46
CA TYR A 742 25.74 3.32 3.75
C TYR A 742 25.93 3.38 2.22
N CYS A 743 26.69 4.36 1.73
CA CYS A 743 27.06 4.48 0.31
C CYS A 743 27.88 3.29 -0.18
N TYR A 744 28.88 2.84 0.58
CA TYR A 744 29.67 1.65 0.27
C TYR A 744 28.80 0.39 0.17
N ALA A 745 27.93 0.15 1.15
CA ALA A 745 27.02 -0.99 1.15
C ALA A 745 26.05 -0.96 -0.03
N LEU A 746 25.44 0.19 -0.32
CA LEU A 746 24.58 0.36 -1.50
C LEU A 746 25.34 0.13 -2.82
N GLY A 747 26.58 0.61 -2.93
CA GLY A 747 27.44 0.39 -4.10
C GLY A 747 27.65 -1.09 -4.42
N LYS A 748 27.77 -1.95 -3.40
CA LYS A 748 27.85 -3.41 -3.58
C LYS A 748 26.48 -4.07 -3.79
N ILE A 749 25.41 -3.55 -3.20
CA ILE A 749 24.03 -4.05 -3.39
C ILE A 749 23.51 -3.82 -4.82
N VAL A 750 23.88 -2.71 -5.46
CA VAL A 750 23.31 -2.29 -6.76
C VAL A 750 23.48 -3.33 -7.88
N PRO A 751 24.66 -3.91 -8.15
CA PRO A 751 24.78 -4.93 -9.19
C PRO A 751 24.33 -6.32 -8.75
N LEU A 752 24.26 -6.64 -7.45
CA LEU A 752 23.56 -7.83 -6.97
C LEU A 752 22.06 -7.78 -7.35
N PHE A 753 21.44 -6.60 -7.27
CA PHE A 753 20.09 -6.39 -7.80
C PHE A 753 19.99 -6.49 -9.32
N PHE A 754 21.08 -6.27 -10.07
CA PHE A 754 21.10 -6.55 -11.50
C PHE A 754 21.14 -8.07 -11.75
N MET A 755 22.06 -8.78 -11.09
CA MET A 755 22.26 -10.23 -11.21
C MET A 755 21.00 -11.03 -10.86
N TYR A 756 20.39 -10.78 -9.69
CA TYR A 756 19.22 -11.52 -9.21
C TYR A 756 17.88 -10.90 -9.66
N ASN A 757 17.84 -10.38 -10.91
CA ASN A 757 16.65 -9.91 -11.61
C ASN A 757 15.76 -8.93 -10.81
N GLN A 758 16.38 -7.92 -10.18
CA GLN A 758 15.73 -6.74 -9.58
C GLN A 758 16.12 -5.44 -10.30
N PRO A 759 16.08 -5.37 -11.65
CA PRO A 759 16.70 -4.29 -12.43
C PRO A 759 16.15 -2.91 -12.11
N ASN A 760 14.88 -2.78 -11.71
CA ASN A 760 14.32 -1.49 -11.30
C ASN A 760 15.00 -0.93 -10.05
N TYR A 761 15.26 -1.75 -9.02
CA TYR A 761 15.99 -1.27 -7.84
C TYR A 761 17.45 -0.96 -8.18
N SER A 762 18.11 -1.83 -8.95
CA SER A 762 19.50 -1.60 -9.43
C SER A 762 19.64 -0.23 -10.13
N ARG A 763 18.77 0.03 -11.12
CA ARG A 763 18.76 1.26 -11.93
C ARG A 763 18.44 2.54 -11.14
N TRP A 764 17.50 2.50 -10.21
CA TRP A 764 17.13 3.69 -9.43
C TRP A 764 18.06 3.95 -8.24
N LEU A 765 18.70 2.91 -7.68
CA LEU A 765 19.73 3.08 -6.66
C LEU A 765 21.05 3.63 -7.23
N VAL A 766 21.39 3.39 -8.50
CA VAL A 766 22.45 4.14 -9.21
C VAL A 766 22.20 5.65 -9.12
N TYR A 767 20.97 6.09 -9.42
CA TYR A 767 20.63 7.51 -9.37
C TYR A 767 20.66 8.06 -7.94
N TYR A 768 20.09 7.32 -6.97
CA TYR A 768 20.13 7.70 -5.55
C TYR A 768 21.58 7.81 -5.01
N LEU A 769 22.46 6.88 -5.36
CA LEU A 769 23.90 6.95 -5.04
C LEU A 769 24.57 8.19 -5.62
N ASN A 770 24.25 8.57 -6.87
CA ASN A 770 24.75 9.82 -7.46
C ASN A 770 24.31 11.04 -6.65
N GLN A 771 23.05 11.09 -6.21
CA GLN A 771 22.54 12.18 -5.38
C GLN A 771 23.20 12.21 -3.98
N LEU A 772 23.49 11.05 -3.38
CA LEU A 772 24.20 10.95 -2.10
C LEU A 772 25.67 11.39 -2.21
N GLN A 773 26.38 11.06 -3.31
CA GLN A 773 27.75 11.55 -3.54
C GLN A 773 27.78 13.07 -3.75
N HIS A 774 26.83 13.61 -4.52
CA HIS A 774 26.76 15.04 -4.87
C HIS A 774 25.95 15.87 -3.87
N ILE A 775 25.61 15.33 -2.68
CA ILE A 775 24.78 16.01 -1.68
C ILE A 775 25.39 17.34 -1.22
N ASN A 776 26.72 17.43 -1.07
CA ASN A 776 27.41 18.67 -0.68
C ASN A 776 27.23 19.82 -1.69
N TYR A 777 27.05 19.50 -2.98
CA TYR A 777 26.95 20.48 -4.06
C TYR A 777 25.50 20.81 -4.43
N THR A 778 24.60 19.84 -4.28
CA THR A 778 23.16 19.99 -4.59
C THR A 778 22.37 20.52 -3.40
N HIS A 779 22.72 20.09 -2.18
CA HIS A 779 22.08 20.44 -0.92
C HIS A 779 23.12 20.84 0.15
N PRO A 780 23.88 21.95 -0.03
CA PRO A 780 24.86 22.42 0.95
C PRO A 780 24.37 22.39 2.40
N GLY A 781 25.20 21.85 3.29
CA GLY A 781 24.87 21.62 4.71
C GLY A 781 24.16 20.31 5.00
N LEU A 782 23.31 19.80 4.10
CA LEU A 782 22.44 18.64 4.35
C LEU A 782 23.22 17.35 4.67
N ARG A 783 24.47 17.21 4.18
CA ARG A 783 25.34 16.08 4.56
C ARG A 783 25.54 16.00 6.08
N ALA A 784 25.57 17.11 6.81
CA ALA A 784 25.71 17.10 8.26
C ALA A 784 24.49 16.47 8.95
N ASP A 785 23.28 16.65 8.42
CA ASP A 785 22.06 16.01 8.94
C ASP A 785 22.06 14.50 8.64
N VAL A 786 22.42 14.14 7.41
CA VAL A 786 22.53 12.74 6.98
C VAL A 786 23.61 12.01 7.78
N SER A 787 24.77 12.62 8.02
CA SER A 787 25.83 12.10 8.90
C SER A 787 25.51 12.15 10.40
N ARG A 788 24.45 12.86 10.83
CA ARG A 788 23.83 12.69 12.17
C ARG A 788 22.85 11.51 12.22
N GLY A 789 22.65 10.82 11.10
CA GLY A 789 21.82 9.63 10.96
C GLY A 789 20.37 9.90 10.60
N SER A 790 20.04 11.05 9.99
CA SER A 790 18.65 11.42 9.62
C SER A 790 17.97 10.47 8.63
N PHE A 791 18.74 9.64 7.92
CA PHE A 791 18.25 8.57 7.03
C PHE A 791 17.72 7.32 7.78
N GLY A 792 17.56 7.41 9.11
CA GLY A 792 16.82 6.47 9.94
C GLY A 792 16.24 7.15 11.18
N ILE A 793 15.34 6.48 11.90
CA ILE A 793 14.66 7.05 13.08
C ILE A 793 15.02 6.26 14.34
N ARG A 794 15.61 6.94 15.33
CA ARG A 794 15.93 6.45 16.67
C ARG A 794 14.84 6.93 17.64
N ARG A 795 13.89 6.06 17.97
CA ARG A 795 12.73 6.42 18.82
C ARG A 795 12.98 6.27 20.33
N THR A 796 14.15 5.81 20.76
CA THR A 796 14.48 5.58 22.18
C THR A 796 15.96 5.77 22.49
N ILE A 797 16.28 6.08 23.76
CA ILE A 797 17.65 6.18 24.27
C ILE A 797 18.47 4.88 24.22
N LYS A 798 17.88 3.72 23.89
CA LYS A 798 18.62 2.46 23.76
C LYS A 798 19.65 2.56 22.63
N PRO A 799 20.92 2.18 22.84
CA PRO A 799 21.91 2.18 21.78
C PRO A 799 21.53 1.26 20.62
N PHE A 800 22.00 1.57 19.42
CA PHE A 800 21.82 0.74 18.22
C PHE A 800 20.34 0.52 17.83
N SER A 801 19.44 1.40 18.31
CA SER A 801 17.98 1.27 18.13
C SER A 801 17.38 2.09 16.98
N ARG A 802 18.22 2.80 16.19
CA ARG A 802 17.78 3.44 14.94
C ARG A 802 17.34 2.37 13.94
N ILE A 803 16.28 2.64 13.19
CA ILE A 803 15.74 1.77 12.13
C ILE A 803 15.42 2.59 10.88
N PRO A 804 15.21 1.96 9.69
CA PRO A 804 14.78 2.67 8.49
C PRO A 804 13.55 3.57 8.71
N VAL A 805 13.50 4.69 7.98
CA VAL A 805 12.40 5.65 8.02
C VAL A 805 11.08 5.01 7.57
N ASP A 806 11.11 4.25 6.47
CA ASP A 806 9.96 3.53 5.92
C ASP A 806 9.49 2.38 6.83
N LEU A 807 10.41 1.64 7.45
CA LEU A 807 10.04 0.66 8.50
C LEU A 807 9.38 1.34 9.72
N THR A 808 9.77 2.58 10.04
CA THR A 808 9.17 3.32 11.14
C THR A 808 7.74 3.77 10.81
N LEU A 809 7.49 4.17 9.56
CA LEU A 809 6.16 4.48 9.05
C LEU A 809 5.24 3.25 9.16
N GLU A 810 5.70 2.08 8.70
CA GLU A 810 4.96 0.81 8.81
C GLU A 810 4.69 0.44 10.29
N GLN A 811 5.71 0.50 11.15
CA GLN A 811 5.57 0.22 12.59
C GLN A 811 4.73 1.25 13.36
N THR A 812 4.32 2.37 12.75
CA THR A 812 3.56 3.43 13.43
C THR A 812 2.17 3.62 12.84
N ILE A 813 2.02 4.21 11.64
CA ILE A 813 0.67 4.45 11.10
C ILE A 813 -0.03 3.13 10.82
N ASN A 814 0.59 2.22 10.06
CA ASN A 814 -0.01 0.94 9.72
C ASN A 814 -0.17 0.05 10.98
N GLY A 815 0.86 -0.02 11.83
CA GLY A 815 0.83 -0.75 13.10
C GLY A 815 -0.25 -0.31 14.11
N ASP A 816 -0.49 1.00 14.29
CA ASP A 816 -1.51 1.49 15.24
C ASP A 816 -2.89 1.66 14.59
N ALA A 817 -2.96 1.80 13.26
CA ALA A 817 -4.17 1.51 12.52
C ALA A 817 -4.57 0.02 12.59
N ALA A 818 -3.61 -0.91 12.69
CA ALA A 818 -3.84 -2.36 12.63
C ALA A 818 -4.77 -2.91 13.72
N ARG A 819 -4.88 -2.20 14.84
CA ARG A 819 -5.53 -2.67 16.06
C ARG A 819 -7.05 -2.76 15.93
N ARG A 820 -7.60 -3.97 15.93
CA ARG A 820 -9.05 -4.31 15.89
C ARG A 820 -9.94 -3.61 16.95
N LEU A 821 -9.36 -2.99 17.97
CA LEU A 821 -10.08 -2.31 19.06
C LEU A 821 -9.95 -0.78 19.05
N THR A 822 -8.96 -0.20 18.36
CA THR A 822 -8.61 1.25 18.47
C THR A 822 -8.17 1.90 17.16
N GLY A 823 -7.96 1.12 16.09
CA GLY A 823 -7.43 1.57 14.82
C GLY A 823 -8.49 1.98 13.80
N ILE A 824 -8.06 2.57 12.68
CA ILE A 824 -8.94 3.19 11.67
C ILE A 824 -10.00 2.24 11.08
N THR A 825 -9.83 0.92 11.15
CA THR A 825 -10.82 -0.07 10.65
C THR A 825 -12.18 -0.01 11.35
N ASN A 826 -12.27 0.48 12.58
CA ASN A 826 -13.56 0.68 13.25
C ASN A 826 -14.15 2.07 12.95
N LEU A 827 -13.40 2.95 12.30
CA LEU A 827 -13.94 4.17 11.72
C LEU A 827 -14.45 3.85 10.32
N THR A 828 -15.69 4.28 10.06
CA THR A 828 -16.39 4.11 8.78
C THR A 828 -15.55 4.56 7.57
N SER A 829 -15.94 4.17 6.36
CA SER A 829 -15.38 4.62 5.08
C SER A 829 -15.32 6.15 4.88
N SER A 830 -15.95 6.96 5.75
CA SER A 830 -15.84 8.41 5.82
C SER A 830 -14.39 8.93 5.85
N ILE A 831 -14.05 9.73 4.84
CA ILE A 831 -12.78 10.47 4.74
C ILE A 831 -12.58 11.38 5.98
N SER A 832 -13.62 12.08 6.42
CA SER A 832 -13.58 12.98 7.57
C SER A 832 -13.27 12.25 8.88
N ALA A 833 -13.70 10.99 9.03
CA ALA A 833 -13.31 10.17 10.17
C ALA A 833 -11.81 9.81 10.15
N ARG A 834 -11.25 9.48 8.97
CA ARG A 834 -9.81 9.23 8.81
C ARG A 834 -8.96 10.48 9.09
N GLN A 835 -9.38 11.64 8.59
CA GLN A 835 -8.71 12.92 8.82
C GLN A 835 -8.70 13.32 10.31
N ARG A 836 -9.85 13.20 11.00
CA ARG A 836 -9.93 13.46 12.46
C ARG A 836 -9.04 12.50 13.25
N TRP A 837 -9.01 11.20 12.90
CA TRP A 837 -8.13 10.23 13.55
C TRP A 837 -6.64 10.57 13.36
N ALA A 838 -6.22 11.01 12.16
CA ALA A 838 -4.83 11.40 11.91
C ALA A 838 -4.44 12.63 12.74
N ARG A 839 -5.22 13.72 12.65
CA ARG A 839 -4.96 14.98 13.38
C ARG A 839 -4.86 14.77 14.89
N ASN A 840 -5.81 14.06 15.50
CA ASN A 840 -5.81 13.83 16.95
C ASN A 840 -4.96 12.63 17.41
N HIS A 841 -4.16 12.00 16.54
CA HIS A 841 -3.36 10.83 16.91
C HIS A 841 -2.22 11.20 17.86
N GLY A 842 -1.45 12.25 17.57
CA GLY A 842 -0.29 12.65 18.39
C GLY A 842 -0.66 12.89 19.86
N ALA A 843 -1.77 13.59 20.11
CA ALA A 843 -2.34 13.79 21.43
C ALA A 843 -2.73 12.45 22.11
N ARG A 844 -3.42 11.56 21.39
CA ARG A 844 -3.80 10.23 21.92
C ARG A 844 -2.60 9.35 22.24
N ILE A 845 -1.55 9.33 21.41
CA ILE A 845 -0.29 8.63 21.72
C ILE A 845 0.42 9.25 22.93
N ARG A 846 0.44 10.58 23.08
CA ARG A 846 0.99 11.23 24.28
C ARG A 846 0.25 10.79 25.54
N ILE A 847 -1.09 10.83 25.53
CA ILE A 847 -1.92 10.41 26.67
C ILE A 847 -1.68 8.93 26.99
N ILE A 848 -1.77 8.04 25.99
CA ILE A 848 -1.55 6.60 26.17
C ILE A 848 -0.13 6.31 26.69
N SER A 849 0.89 6.98 26.15
CA SER A 849 2.29 6.79 26.59
C SER A 849 2.52 7.32 28.00
N HIS A 850 1.93 8.46 28.37
CA HIS A 850 1.99 8.99 29.73
C HIS A 850 1.32 8.03 30.72
N VAL A 851 0.12 7.52 30.40
CA VAL A 851 -0.62 6.55 31.22
C VAL A 851 0.14 5.22 31.34
N LEU A 852 0.68 4.67 30.25
CA LEU A 852 1.50 3.44 30.30
C LEU A 852 2.79 3.63 31.10
N THR A 853 3.42 4.82 31.03
CA THR A 853 4.59 5.15 31.85
C THR A 853 4.22 5.25 33.33
N ARG A 854 3.21 6.05 33.68
CA ARG A 854 2.68 6.20 35.06
C ARG A 854 2.21 4.88 35.68
N ALA A 855 1.69 3.95 34.87
CA ALA A 855 1.22 2.64 35.32
C ALA A 855 2.32 1.56 35.38
N GLY A 856 3.55 1.84 34.95
CA GLY A 856 4.62 0.84 34.81
C GLY A 856 4.37 -0.19 33.70
N LEU A 857 3.45 0.09 32.78
CA LEU A 857 2.98 -0.81 31.72
C LEU A 857 3.65 -0.57 30.36
N ASN A 858 4.76 0.19 30.32
CA ASN A 858 5.58 0.40 29.11
C ASN A 858 6.19 -0.91 28.60
N LYS A 859 5.44 -1.60 27.73
CA LYS A 859 5.92 -2.74 26.97
C LYS A 859 6.99 -2.27 25.99
N ASN A 860 8.25 -2.59 26.31
CA ASN A 860 9.41 -2.42 25.43
C ASN A 860 9.29 -3.29 24.16
N LEU A 861 8.52 -2.81 23.18
CA LEU A 861 8.25 -3.45 21.89
C LEU A 861 9.29 -3.01 20.84
N GLN A 862 10.54 -3.43 21.02
CA GLN A 862 11.65 -3.15 20.10
C GLN A 862 12.50 -4.41 19.87
N ASP A 863 13.20 -4.50 18.74
CA ASP A 863 14.03 -5.66 18.39
C ASP A 863 15.24 -5.81 19.33
N VAL A 864 15.96 -4.72 19.59
CA VAL A 864 16.98 -4.61 20.66
C VAL A 864 16.46 -5.15 22.01
N ALA A 865 15.26 -4.73 22.40
CA ALA A 865 14.63 -5.15 23.66
C ALA A 865 14.04 -6.58 23.63
N SER A 866 14.04 -7.23 22.46
CA SER A 866 13.66 -8.64 22.29
C SER A 866 14.88 -9.54 22.35
N ASP A 867 15.95 -9.22 21.60
CA ASP A 867 17.13 -10.08 21.49
C ASP A 867 18.02 -10.07 22.75
N LEU A 868 17.86 -9.08 23.63
CA LEU A 868 18.47 -9.04 24.97
C LEU A 868 17.70 -9.83 26.05
N LYS A 869 16.59 -10.51 25.73
CA LYS A 869 15.83 -11.30 26.72
C LYS A 869 16.46 -12.70 26.90
N PRO A 870 16.68 -13.19 28.13
CA PRO A 870 17.21 -14.53 28.38
C PRO A 870 16.46 -15.65 27.63
N ASP A 871 15.12 -15.66 27.66
CA ASP A 871 14.29 -16.63 26.93
C ASP A 871 14.55 -16.62 25.41
N ARG A 872 14.84 -15.43 24.85
CA ARG A 872 15.10 -15.24 23.42
C ARG A 872 16.51 -15.65 23.06
N MET A 873 17.50 -15.32 23.88
CA MET A 873 18.88 -15.77 23.71
C MET A 873 18.96 -17.30 23.81
N LYS A 874 18.31 -17.91 24.80
CA LYS A 874 18.18 -19.36 24.94
C LYS A 874 17.53 -20.00 23.72
N LYS A 875 16.36 -19.53 23.28
CA LYS A 875 15.68 -20.08 22.10
C LYS A 875 16.47 -19.90 20.79
N ASN A 876 17.21 -18.81 20.64
CA ASN A 876 18.07 -18.63 19.46
C ASN A 876 19.26 -19.61 19.49
N ARG A 877 19.85 -19.86 20.67
CA ARG A 877 20.93 -20.86 20.87
C ARG A 877 20.43 -22.28 20.57
N GLU A 878 19.30 -22.69 21.13
CA GLU A 878 18.67 -24.00 20.86
C GLU A 878 18.43 -24.23 19.36
N LEU A 879 17.91 -23.23 18.65
CA LEU A 879 17.70 -23.30 17.20
C LEU A 879 19.01 -23.34 16.39
N MET A 880 20.05 -22.66 16.86
CA MET A 880 21.39 -22.66 16.23
C MET A 880 22.08 -24.02 16.43
N GLU A 881 21.99 -24.60 17.62
CA GLU A 881 22.52 -25.93 17.96
C GLU A 881 21.79 -27.04 17.18
N ASN A 882 20.46 -26.97 17.05
CA ASN A 882 19.69 -27.88 16.21
C ASN A 882 20.13 -27.82 14.74
N PHE A 883 20.21 -26.62 14.14
CA PHE A 883 20.62 -26.47 12.74
C PHE A 883 22.07 -26.95 12.52
N LEU A 884 22.99 -26.63 13.44
CA LEU A 884 24.37 -27.12 13.43
C LEU A 884 24.46 -28.65 13.52
N GLN A 885 23.58 -29.29 14.29
CA GLN A 885 23.51 -30.75 14.36
C GLN A 885 22.99 -31.33 13.03
N SER A 886 21.88 -30.82 12.50
CA SER A 886 21.31 -31.31 11.23
C SER A 886 22.28 -31.17 10.07
N ILE A 887 22.90 -30.00 9.87
CA ILE A 887 23.85 -29.83 8.75
C ILE A 887 25.12 -30.70 8.90
N LYS A 888 25.60 -30.96 10.13
CA LYS A 888 26.69 -31.94 10.37
C LYS A 888 26.26 -33.39 10.14
N GLN A 889 24.97 -33.71 10.21
CA GLN A 889 24.42 -35.03 9.91
C GLN A 889 24.14 -35.22 8.41
N THR A 890 23.77 -34.17 7.67
CA THR A 890 23.50 -34.25 6.23
C THR A 890 24.75 -34.02 5.38
N ALA A 891 25.37 -32.84 5.50
CA ALA A 891 26.55 -32.43 4.75
C ALA A 891 27.13 -31.10 5.30
N ASN A 892 28.31 -31.11 5.90
CA ASN A 892 29.04 -29.88 6.22
C ASN A 892 29.70 -29.33 4.93
N PRO A 893 29.30 -28.16 4.40
CA PRO A 893 29.85 -27.63 3.15
C PRO A 893 31.33 -27.22 3.21
N PHE A 894 31.91 -27.11 4.41
CA PHE A 894 33.33 -26.81 4.63
C PHE A 894 34.18 -28.07 4.88
N SER A 895 33.59 -29.26 4.77
CA SER A 895 34.30 -30.52 4.99
C SER A 895 35.09 -30.99 3.76
N TYR A 896 36.32 -31.47 3.99
CA TYR A 896 37.16 -32.15 3.00
C TYR A 896 36.63 -33.51 2.52
N SER A 897 35.41 -33.91 2.91
CA SER A 897 34.72 -35.09 2.39
C SER A 897 34.19 -34.93 0.95
N PHE A 898 34.12 -33.71 0.43
CA PHE A 898 33.66 -33.41 -0.93
C PHE A 898 34.82 -33.28 -1.93
N ASP A 899 34.56 -33.65 -3.18
CA ASP A 899 35.42 -33.28 -4.30
C ASP A 899 35.45 -31.75 -4.42
N GLN A 900 36.65 -31.16 -4.36
CA GLN A 900 36.83 -29.71 -4.35
C GLN A 900 36.51 -29.07 -5.70
N ASP A 901 36.61 -29.84 -6.80
CA ASP A 901 36.30 -29.38 -8.16
C ASP A 901 34.80 -29.38 -8.48
N GLN A 902 33.96 -29.85 -7.55
CA GLN A 902 32.50 -29.97 -7.71
C GLN A 902 31.70 -29.15 -6.66
N LEU A 903 30.55 -28.65 -7.10
CA LEU A 903 29.56 -27.97 -6.26
C LEU A 903 28.47 -28.96 -5.85
N TYR A 904 28.21 -29.14 -4.56
CA TYR A 904 27.22 -30.08 -4.04
C TYR A 904 26.00 -29.40 -3.41
N ASN A 905 24.80 -29.91 -3.72
CA ASN A 905 23.58 -29.60 -2.96
C ASN A 905 23.64 -30.33 -1.61
N ILE A 906 23.68 -29.58 -0.51
CA ILE A 906 23.93 -30.11 0.85
C ILE A 906 22.76 -30.91 1.43
N SER A 907 21.56 -30.83 0.84
CA SER A 907 20.41 -31.64 1.29
C SER A 907 20.34 -33.02 0.63
N THR A 908 21.01 -33.21 -0.52
CA THR A 908 20.91 -34.44 -1.32
C THR A 908 22.25 -35.13 -1.58
N GLY A 909 23.37 -34.48 -1.29
CA GLY A 909 24.73 -34.98 -1.57
C GLY A 909 25.05 -35.10 -3.06
N LYS A 910 24.24 -34.51 -3.95
CA LYS A 910 24.44 -34.54 -5.40
C LYS A 910 25.25 -33.35 -5.88
N ALA A 911 26.19 -33.61 -6.78
CA ALA A 911 26.89 -32.57 -7.51
C ALA A 911 25.97 -31.87 -8.53
N SER A 912 26.19 -30.58 -8.76
CA SER A 912 25.57 -29.83 -9.86
C SER A 912 26.20 -30.19 -11.21
N THR A 913 25.57 -29.79 -12.31
CA THR A 913 26.24 -29.83 -13.61
C THR A 913 27.30 -28.72 -13.70
N PRO A 914 28.28 -28.82 -14.63
CA PRO A 914 29.28 -27.78 -14.85
C PRO A 914 28.68 -26.43 -15.24
N GLU A 915 27.60 -26.41 -16.04
CA GLU A 915 26.95 -25.17 -16.46
C GLU A 915 26.34 -24.43 -15.27
N ILE A 916 25.77 -25.15 -14.30
CA ILE A 916 25.23 -24.57 -13.07
C ILE A 916 26.36 -24.01 -12.19
N ALA A 917 27.46 -24.75 -12.03
CA ALA A 917 28.61 -24.30 -11.25
C ALA A 917 29.25 -23.02 -11.84
N ALA A 918 29.38 -22.94 -13.17
CA ALA A 918 29.86 -21.75 -13.87
C ALA A 918 28.84 -20.59 -13.80
N SER A 919 27.54 -20.86 -14.00
CA SER A 919 26.47 -19.86 -13.95
C SER A 919 26.23 -19.27 -12.56
N LEU A 920 26.70 -19.92 -11.50
CA LEU A 920 26.70 -19.38 -10.13
C LEU A 920 27.94 -18.53 -9.82
N SER A 921 28.74 -18.15 -10.83
CA SER A 921 29.90 -17.26 -10.70
C SER A 921 30.97 -17.78 -9.72
N LEU A 922 31.18 -19.10 -9.68
CA LEU A 922 32.31 -19.69 -8.93
C LEU A 922 33.66 -19.49 -9.65
N GLU A 923 33.63 -19.36 -10.98
CA GLU A 923 34.80 -19.17 -11.85
C GLU A 923 35.12 -17.70 -12.13
N THR A 924 34.20 -16.78 -11.81
CA THR A 924 34.39 -15.32 -11.91
C THR A 924 33.82 -14.70 -10.65
N LYS A 925 34.70 -14.12 -9.80
CA LYS A 925 34.35 -13.59 -8.47
C LYS A 925 33.04 -12.79 -8.49
N LEU A 926 32.29 -12.85 -7.39
CA LEU A 926 31.16 -11.97 -7.12
C LEU A 926 31.63 -10.53 -6.79
N GLU A 927 32.39 -9.94 -7.71
CA GLU A 927 32.73 -8.52 -7.74
C GLU A 927 31.64 -7.80 -8.53
N PRO A 928 30.69 -7.11 -7.87
CA PRO A 928 29.56 -6.48 -8.52
C PRO A 928 30.02 -5.32 -9.43
N ASP A 929 30.13 -5.61 -10.73
CA ASP A 929 30.48 -4.66 -11.79
C ASP A 929 29.38 -3.60 -11.96
N LEU A 930 29.69 -2.37 -11.54
CA LEU A 930 28.77 -1.23 -11.58
C LEU A 930 28.78 -0.55 -12.96
N ASP A 931 29.91 -0.51 -13.66
CA ASP A 931 30.03 0.02 -15.03
C ASP A 931 29.07 -0.71 -15.97
N LYS A 932 29.02 -2.05 -15.87
CA LYS A 932 28.07 -2.87 -16.63
C LYS A 932 26.59 -2.60 -16.30
N VAL A 933 26.26 -2.13 -15.09
CA VAL A 933 24.90 -1.67 -14.78
C VAL A 933 24.60 -0.33 -15.45
N LEU A 934 25.58 0.58 -15.50
CA LEU A 934 25.44 1.91 -16.13
C LEU A 934 25.23 1.84 -17.65
N CYS A 935 25.64 0.76 -18.31
CA CYS A 935 25.33 0.50 -19.72
C CYS A 935 23.82 0.36 -20.02
N PHE A 936 22.94 0.25 -19.01
CA PHE A 936 21.49 0.09 -19.19
C PHE A 936 20.71 1.34 -18.76
N PRO A 937 19.68 1.77 -19.53
CA PRO A 937 18.89 2.96 -19.20
C PRO A 937 18.12 2.77 -17.88
N ILE A 938 18.00 3.85 -17.09
CA ILE A 938 17.34 3.84 -15.76
C ILE A 938 15.87 3.36 -15.83
N THR A 939 15.22 3.55 -16.97
CA THR A 939 13.84 3.17 -17.28
C THR A 939 13.77 2.15 -18.43
N PRO A 940 12.64 1.44 -18.63
CA PRO A 940 12.48 0.49 -19.75
C PRO A 940 12.60 1.15 -21.14
N VAL A 941 12.21 2.43 -21.24
CA VAL A 941 12.41 3.31 -22.41
C VAL A 941 13.22 4.54 -21.98
N PRO A 942 14.07 5.14 -22.84
CA PRO A 942 14.84 6.34 -22.46
C PRO A 942 13.92 7.55 -22.24
N LEU A 943 13.97 8.19 -21.06
CA LEU A 943 13.18 9.41 -20.78
C LEU A 943 13.58 10.63 -21.63
N SER A 944 14.74 10.57 -22.29
CA SER A 944 15.15 11.52 -23.32
C SER A 944 14.28 11.47 -24.59
N LEU A 945 13.52 10.38 -24.79
CA LEU A 945 12.72 10.07 -25.98
C LEU A 945 11.26 9.72 -25.66
N CYS A 946 10.96 9.19 -24.48
CA CYS A 946 9.61 8.78 -24.08
C CYS A 946 9.18 9.35 -22.72
N HIS A 947 7.87 9.39 -22.50
CA HIS A 947 7.24 9.63 -21.20
C HIS A 947 7.29 8.35 -20.33
N ILE A 948 6.95 8.49 -19.04
CA ILE A 948 7.04 7.41 -18.03
C ILE A 948 6.11 6.23 -18.34
N ASP A 949 5.00 6.49 -19.03
CA ASP A 949 4.00 5.50 -19.47
C ASP A 949 4.41 4.70 -20.72
N GLY A 950 5.57 5.03 -21.32
CA GLY A 950 6.06 4.42 -22.56
C GLY A 950 5.69 5.17 -23.85
N SER A 951 4.83 6.20 -23.78
CA SER A 951 4.45 6.99 -24.95
C SER A 951 5.61 7.88 -25.43
N ILE A 952 5.78 8.03 -26.75
CA ILE A 952 6.86 8.85 -27.31
C ILE A 952 6.65 10.35 -27.01
N ASN A 953 7.73 11.06 -26.70
CA ASN A 953 7.74 12.53 -26.66
C ASN A 953 7.35 13.06 -28.05
N LYS A 954 6.37 13.96 -28.15
CA LYS A 954 5.97 14.59 -29.42
C LYS A 954 6.33 16.08 -29.49
N THR A 955 6.52 16.60 -30.71
CA THR A 955 6.70 18.04 -30.98
C THR A 955 5.67 18.56 -31.98
N VAL A 956 5.43 19.87 -31.97
CA VAL A 956 4.49 20.51 -32.90
C VAL A 956 5.12 20.59 -34.30
N LYS A 957 4.70 19.71 -35.21
CA LYS A 957 5.21 19.61 -36.60
C LYS A 957 5.28 20.97 -37.31
N SER A 958 4.20 21.76 -37.24
CA SER A 958 4.05 23.05 -37.93
C SER A 958 5.05 24.13 -37.52
N VAL A 959 5.78 23.98 -36.41
CA VAL A 959 6.84 24.92 -36.04
C VAL A 959 7.99 24.91 -37.06
N LEU A 960 8.32 23.75 -37.66
CA LEU A 960 9.35 23.70 -38.70
C LEU A 960 8.93 24.51 -39.93
N LEU A 961 7.68 24.32 -40.39
CA LEU A 961 7.11 25.08 -41.50
C LEU A 961 7.09 26.59 -41.22
N GLN A 962 6.75 27.01 -40.00
CA GLN A 962 6.78 28.42 -39.61
C GLN A 962 8.18 29.04 -39.64
N GLU A 963 9.26 28.27 -39.48
CA GLU A 963 10.63 28.76 -39.67
C GLU A 963 11.06 28.73 -41.14
N LEU A 964 10.57 27.77 -41.94
CA LEU A 964 10.79 27.73 -43.40
C LEU A 964 10.12 28.93 -44.09
N GLU A 965 8.85 29.23 -43.79
CA GLU A 965 8.10 30.33 -44.40
C GLU A 965 8.79 31.71 -44.21
N LYS A 966 9.53 31.90 -43.09
CA LYS A 966 10.28 33.14 -42.82
C LYS A 966 11.51 33.34 -43.70
N THR A 967 11.93 32.34 -44.48
CA THR A 967 13.08 32.47 -45.38
C THR A 967 12.74 33.22 -46.67
N VAL A 968 11.46 33.35 -47.01
CA VAL A 968 10.95 34.03 -48.21
C VAL A 968 10.23 35.32 -47.80
N GLU A 969 10.61 36.43 -48.42
CA GLU A 969 10.15 37.78 -48.03
C GLU A 969 8.86 38.21 -48.76
N GLU A 970 8.52 37.60 -49.90
CA GLU A 970 7.34 37.89 -50.71
C GLU A 970 6.45 36.66 -50.92
N VAL A 971 5.14 36.78 -50.67
CA VAL A 971 4.18 35.68 -50.82
C VAL A 971 3.52 35.73 -52.20
N GLU A 972 4.26 35.35 -53.24
CA GLU A 972 3.75 35.17 -54.61
C GLU A 972 2.58 34.16 -54.60
N GLN A 973 1.38 34.63 -54.93
CA GLN A 973 0.18 33.79 -55.03
C GLN A 973 0.23 32.90 -56.29
N PRO A 974 -0.43 31.73 -56.27
CA PRO A 974 -0.64 30.95 -57.49
C PRO A 974 -1.43 31.77 -58.54
N PRO A 975 -1.21 31.54 -59.84
CA PRO A 975 -1.90 32.26 -60.91
C PRO A 975 -3.41 31.93 -60.94
N ASP A 976 -4.21 32.85 -61.48
CA ASP A 976 -5.68 32.73 -61.58
C ASP A 976 -6.15 31.52 -62.42
N GLN A 977 -5.31 31.05 -63.33
CA GLN A 977 -5.51 29.84 -64.13
C GLN A 977 -4.35 28.88 -63.87
N LEU A 978 -4.69 27.63 -63.56
CA LEU A 978 -3.75 26.56 -63.22
C LEU A 978 -3.81 25.42 -64.24
N ASP A 979 -2.75 24.65 -64.33
CA ASP A 979 -2.71 23.43 -65.15
C ASP A 979 -3.19 22.22 -64.32
N TYR A 980 -2.60 22.03 -63.13
CA TYR A 980 -2.90 20.94 -62.20
C TYR A 980 -3.35 21.43 -60.81
N PHE A 981 -4.45 20.85 -60.31
CA PHE A 981 -4.88 20.98 -58.92
C PHE A 981 -4.96 19.60 -58.25
N VAL A 982 -4.07 19.32 -57.30
CA VAL A 982 -3.91 18.01 -56.65
C VAL A 982 -4.44 18.07 -55.22
N VAL A 983 -5.14 17.04 -54.73
CA VAL A 983 -5.87 17.08 -53.46
C VAL A 983 -5.69 15.79 -52.65
N ASP A 984 -5.34 15.93 -51.37
CA ASP A 984 -5.46 14.86 -50.36
C ASP A 984 -6.94 14.49 -50.17
N GLY A 985 -7.31 13.26 -50.55
CA GLY A 985 -8.69 12.82 -50.63
C GLY A 985 -9.39 12.65 -49.28
N PHE A 986 -8.69 12.16 -48.24
CA PHE A 986 -9.30 12.01 -46.91
C PHE A 986 -9.33 13.33 -46.15
N PHE A 987 -8.37 14.24 -46.35
CA PHE A 987 -8.50 15.63 -45.93
C PHE A 987 -9.69 16.31 -46.60
N PHE A 988 -9.83 16.19 -47.93
CA PHE A 988 -10.88 16.84 -48.69
C PHE A 988 -12.29 16.45 -48.21
N LEU A 989 -12.50 15.16 -47.97
CA LEU A 989 -13.74 14.63 -47.37
C LEU A 989 -14.09 15.29 -46.03
N ASN A 990 -13.09 15.50 -45.16
CA ASN A 990 -13.26 16.16 -43.87
C ASN A 990 -13.57 17.67 -43.97
N THR A 991 -13.38 18.32 -45.13
CA THR A 991 -13.77 19.73 -45.32
C THR A 991 -15.28 19.94 -45.51
N PHE A 992 -16.06 18.89 -45.79
CA PHE A 992 -17.49 19.01 -46.09
C PHE A 992 -18.36 19.21 -44.85
N LYS A 993 -18.69 20.47 -44.54
CA LYS A 993 -19.65 20.88 -43.48
C LYS A 993 -21.01 20.15 -43.49
N GLN A 994 -21.43 19.61 -44.64
CA GLN A 994 -22.65 18.80 -44.78
C GLN A 994 -22.38 17.64 -45.74
N VAL A 995 -22.36 16.42 -45.21
CA VAL A 995 -22.21 15.17 -45.97
C VAL A 995 -23.59 14.66 -46.42
N PRO A 996 -23.84 14.43 -47.73
CA PRO A 996 -25.12 13.92 -48.23
C PRO A 996 -25.56 12.58 -47.62
N ARG A 997 -26.83 12.19 -47.83
CA ARG A 997 -27.42 11.00 -47.19
C ARG A 997 -27.11 9.69 -47.90
N SER A 998 -26.97 9.69 -49.22
CA SER A 998 -26.56 8.51 -50.00
C SER A 998 -25.08 8.60 -50.38
N PHE A 999 -24.45 7.45 -50.65
CA PHE A 999 -23.09 7.42 -51.19
C PHE A 999 -23.02 7.99 -52.61
N GLY A 1000 -24.07 7.84 -53.41
CA GLY A 1000 -24.19 8.44 -54.74
C GLY A 1000 -24.15 9.98 -54.71
N ASP A 1001 -24.97 10.59 -53.86
CA ASP A 1001 -24.99 12.05 -53.68
C ASP A 1001 -23.65 12.58 -53.14
N LEU A 1002 -22.99 11.84 -52.25
CA LEU A 1002 -21.66 12.17 -51.74
C LEU A 1002 -20.62 12.11 -52.85
N SER A 1003 -20.59 11.05 -53.65
CA SER A 1003 -19.70 10.91 -54.81
C SER A 1003 -19.88 12.05 -55.82
N LYS A 1004 -21.13 12.39 -56.16
CA LYS A 1004 -21.44 13.55 -57.02
C LYS A 1004 -20.93 14.85 -56.39
N LYS A 1005 -21.12 15.05 -55.09
CA LYS A 1005 -20.66 16.24 -54.38
C LYS A 1005 -19.13 16.36 -54.38
N ILE A 1006 -18.39 15.26 -54.22
CA ILE A 1006 -16.93 15.25 -54.32
C ILE A 1006 -16.52 15.69 -55.73
N LEU A 1007 -17.06 15.04 -56.77
CA LEU A 1007 -16.72 15.32 -58.16
C LEU A 1007 -17.07 16.77 -58.56
N HIS A 1008 -18.26 17.26 -58.22
CA HIS A 1008 -18.65 18.67 -58.37
C HIS A 1008 -17.69 19.63 -57.67
N SER A 1009 -17.17 19.26 -56.49
CA SER A 1009 -16.27 20.12 -55.73
C SER A 1009 -14.84 20.12 -56.30
N LEU A 1010 -14.43 19.05 -56.97
CA LEU A 1010 -13.15 18.96 -57.70
C LEU A 1010 -13.17 19.78 -58.99
N VAL A 1011 -14.21 19.63 -59.82
CA VAL A 1011 -14.29 20.34 -61.12
C VAL A 1011 -14.41 21.86 -60.99
N ASN A 1012 -14.85 22.35 -59.82
CA ASN A 1012 -14.94 23.78 -59.51
C ASN A 1012 -13.59 24.49 -59.28
N TYR A 1013 -12.47 23.76 -59.14
CA TYR A 1013 -11.14 24.39 -59.06
C TYR A 1013 -10.69 24.93 -60.43
N PRO A 1014 -9.91 26.03 -60.52
CA PRO A 1014 -9.56 26.70 -61.77
C PRO A 1014 -8.42 26.01 -62.56
N ALA A 1015 -8.42 24.67 -62.59
CA ALA A 1015 -7.46 23.86 -63.33
C ALA A 1015 -8.12 22.98 -64.42
N SER A 1016 -7.37 22.65 -65.47
CA SER A 1016 -7.76 21.70 -66.53
C SER A 1016 -7.59 20.24 -66.08
N HIS A 1017 -6.55 19.96 -65.29
CA HIS A 1017 -6.27 18.66 -64.68
C HIS A 1017 -6.53 18.74 -63.18
N VAL A 1018 -7.34 17.83 -62.63
CA VAL A 1018 -7.63 17.79 -61.19
C VAL A 1018 -7.44 16.37 -60.65
N ALA A 1019 -6.56 16.22 -59.65
CA ALA A 1019 -6.23 14.94 -59.05
C ALA A 1019 -6.71 14.85 -57.60
N ILE A 1020 -7.26 13.70 -57.22
CA ILE A 1020 -7.56 13.34 -55.82
C ILE A 1020 -6.81 12.05 -55.47
N ILE A 1021 -6.08 12.05 -54.37
CA ILE A 1021 -5.12 11.00 -54.01
C ILE A 1021 -5.43 10.48 -52.62
N PHE A 1022 -5.53 9.17 -52.46
CA PHE A 1022 -5.96 8.50 -51.23
C PHE A 1022 -4.89 7.57 -50.66
N ASP A 1023 -4.89 7.46 -49.33
CA ASP A 1023 -4.12 6.43 -48.61
C ASP A 1023 -4.49 5.02 -49.09
N ARG A 1024 -3.49 4.14 -49.19
CA ARG A 1024 -3.66 2.70 -48.98
C ARG A 1024 -3.43 2.40 -47.49
N TYR A 1025 -3.82 1.21 -47.06
CA TYR A 1025 -3.51 0.71 -45.73
C TYR A 1025 -2.92 -0.70 -45.85
N PHE A 1026 -1.74 -0.89 -45.28
CA PHE A 1026 -1.02 -2.17 -45.33
C PHE A 1026 -1.05 -2.87 -43.97
N THR A 1027 -0.63 -4.14 -43.94
CA THR A 1027 -0.47 -4.89 -42.69
C THR A 1027 0.80 -5.73 -42.79
N PRO A 1028 1.84 -5.47 -41.96
CA PRO A 1028 1.94 -4.38 -40.97
C PRO A 1028 1.99 -2.98 -41.63
N SER A 1029 1.57 -1.96 -40.88
CA SER A 1029 1.59 -0.54 -41.26
C SER A 1029 2.59 0.21 -40.39
N ILE A 1030 3.37 1.13 -40.97
CA ILE A 1030 4.34 1.94 -40.20
C ILE A 1030 3.64 2.91 -39.24
N LYS A 1031 2.42 3.36 -39.56
CA LYS A 1031 1.61 4.23 -38.69
C LYS A 1031 0.72 3.46 -37.70
N GLY A 1032 0.88 2.15 -37.52
CA GLY A 1032 0.04 1.33 -36.63
C GLY A 1032 -0.12 1.85 -35.18
N TYR A 1033 0.94 2.43 -34.60
CA TYR A 1033 0.89 3.10 -33.29
C TYR A 1033 -0.02 4.35 -33.30
N GLU A 1034 0.15 5.21 -34.30
CA GLU A 1034 -0.64 6.44 -34.46
C GLU A 1034 -2.09 6.14 -34.86
N HIS A 1035 -2.33 5.07 -35.64
CA HIS A 1035 -3.66 4.53 -35.93
C HIS A 1035 -4.37 4.06 -34.65
N THR A 1036 -3.63 3.41 -33.74
CA THR A 1036 -4.14 3.02 -32.41
C THR A 1036 -4.50 4.25 -31.57
N LEU A 1037 -3.62 5.27 -31.49
CA LEU A 1037 -3.89 6.52 -30.79
C LEU A 1037 -5.10 7.30 -31.36
N ARG A 1038 -5.28 7.29 -32.69
CA ARG A 1038 -6.43 7.91 -33.37
C ARG A 1038 -7.72 7.10 -33.20
N GLY A 1039 -7.65 5.87 -32.68
CA GLY A 1039 -8.78 4.97 -32.46
C GLY A 1039 -9.36 4.43 -33.76
N TYR A 1040 -8.50 4.05 -34.72
CA TYR A 1040 -8.91 3.29 -35.89
C TYR A 1040 -9.19 1.82 -35.53
N THR A 1041 -10.07 1.17 -36.29
CA THR A 1041 -10.55 -0.20 -36.03
C THR A 1041 -10.70 -1.00 -37.32
N GLU A 1042 -10.36 -2.29 -37.30
CA GLU A 1042 -10.56 -3.20 -38.44
C GLU A 1042 -11.78 -4.12 -38.30
N ASP A 1043 -12.41 -4.15 -37.12
CA ASP A 1043 -13.39 -5.14 -36.62
C ASP A 1043 -14.62 -5.45 -37.51
N LYS A 1044 -14.85 -4.67 -38.56
CA LYS A 1044 -15.99 -4.83 -39.48
C LYS A 1044 -15.56 -4.63 -40.92
N HIS A 1045 -15.60 -5.72 -41.68
CA HIS A 1045 -15.61 -5.65 -43.14
C HIS A 1045 -16.84 -4.86 -43.59
N VAL A 1046 -16.63 -3.81 -44.38
CA VAL A 1046 -17.71 -3.00 -44.95
C VAL A 1046 -17.80 -3.25 -46.45
N TYR A 1047 -19.00 -3.10 -47.01
CA TYR A 1047 -19.26 -3.17 -48.44
C TYR A 1047 -20.29 -2.09 -48.79
N ILE A 1048 -20.12 -1.47 -49.96
CA ILE A 1048 -21.05 -0.48 -50.52
C ILE A 1048 -21.70 -1.10 -51.74
N SER A 1049 -22.98 -1.42 -51.67
CA SER A 1049 -23.72 -2.16 -52.70
C SER A 1049 -24.24 -1.29 -53.85
N GLY A 1050 -23.83 -0.03 -53.92
CA GLY A 1050 -24.20 0.93 -54.97
C GLY A 1050 -24.67 2.30 -54.45
N PRO A 1051 -24.91 3.26 -55.37
CA PRO A 1051 -25.07 4.68 -55.01
C PRO A 1051 -26.30 5.01 -54.16
N GLN A 1052 -27.35 4.18 -54.21
CA GLN A 1052 -28.56 4.36 -53.42
C GLN A 1052 -28.41 3.95 -51.94
N GLN A 1053 -27.30 3.30 -51.56
CA GLN A 1053 -27.02 2.97 -50.17
C GLN A 1053 -26.84 4.25 -49.35
N LYS A 1054 -27.49 4.30 -48.19
CA LYS A 1054 -27.36 5.40 -47.23
C LYS A 1054 -26.13 5.16 -46.35
N ARG A 1055 -25.33 6.21 -46.13
CA ARG A 1055 -24.24 6.20 -45.14
C ARG A 1055 -24.80 6.08 -43.72
N THR A 1056 -23.94 5.75 -42.74
CA THR A 1056 -24.36 5.85 -41.33
C THR A 1056 -24.60 7.31 -40.93
N ALA A 1057 -25.30 7.52 -39.80
CA ALA A 1057 -25.55 8.86 -39.26
C ALA A 1057 -24.24 9.58 -38.87
N ASP A 1058 -23.34 8.85 -38.19
CA ASP A 1058 -22.03 9.30 -37.71
C ASP A 1058 -20.92 8.93 -38.70
N PHE A 1059 -20.86 9.68 -39.79
CA PHE A 1059 -19.88 9.50 -40.86
C PHE A 1059 -18.42 9.73 -40.39
N ALA A 1060 -18.22 10.55 -39.35
CA ALA A 1060 -16.90 10.81 -38.79
C ALA A 1060 -16.34 9.57 -38.06
N LYS A 1061 -17.21 8.81 -37.40
CA LYS A 1061 -16.86 7.49 -36.85
C LYS A 1061 -16.71 6.41 -37.94
N GLU A 1062 -17.53 6.47 -39.00
CA GLU A 1062 -17.41 5.56 -40.14
C GLU A 1062 -16.03 5.69 -40.83
N LEU A 1063 -15.54 6.92 -41.01
CA LEU A 1063 -14.20 7.24 -41.53
C LEU A 1063 -13.01 6.76 -40.65
N LYS A 1064 -13.24 6.28 -39.41
CA LYS A 1064 -12.20 5.63 -38.59
C LYS A 1064 -12.00 4.15 -38.89
N ASN A 1065 -12.89 3.52 -39.67
CA ASN A 1065 -12.73 2.12 -40.08
C ASN A 1065 -11.91 2.07 -41.38
N ILE A 1066 -10.77 1.36 -41.34
CA ILE A 1066 -9.86 1.18 -42.49
C ILE A 1066 -10.56 0.45 -43.65
N LYS A 1067 -11.34 -0.60 -43.35
CA LYS A 1067 -12.10 -1.37 -44.35
C LYS A 1067 -13.28 -0.59 -44.93
N PHE A 1068 -13.82 0.41 -44.20
CA PHE A 1068 -14.73 1.39 -44.80
C PHE A 1068 -14.02 2.32 -45.79
N LYS A 1069 -12.85 2.87 -45.41
CA LYS A 1069 -12.05 3.74 -46.27
C LYS A 1069 -11.71 3.06 -47.61
N GLU A 1070 -11.19 1.83 -47.57
CA GLU A 1070 -10.90 1.04 -48.78
C GLU A 1070 -12.15 0.80 -49.64
N ALA A 1071 -13.29 0.45 -49.02
CA ALA A 1071 -14.54 0.20 -49.73
C ALA A 1071 -15.14 1.48 -50.36
N PHE A 1072 -14.98 2.62 -49.68
CA PHE A 1072 -15.47 3.91 -50.17
C PHE A 1072 -14.69 4.41 -51.39
N VAL A 1073 -13.37 4.29 -51.40
CA VAL A 1073 -12.56 4.71 -52.56
C VAL A 1073 -12.82 3.80 -53.77
N LYS A 1074 -12.96 2.48 -53.56
CA LYS A 1074 -13.37 1.54 -54.63
C LYS A 1074 -14.74 1.88 -55.22
N PHE A 1075 -15.71 2.26 -54.38
CA PHE A 1075 -17.01 2.74 -54.86
C PHE A 1075 -16.90 4.02 -55.72
N LEU A 1076 -16.01 4.97 -55.39
CA LEU A 1076 -15.75 6.13 -56.25
C LEU A 1076 -15.15 5.72 -57.61
N ILE A 1077 -14.19 4.79 -57.60
CA ILE A 1077 -13.50 4.31 -58.80
C ILE A 1077 -14.48 3.68 -59.81
N GLU A 1078 -15.52 3.01 -59.32
CA GLU A 1078 -16.60 2.43 -60.12
C GLU A 1078 -17.65 3.48 -60.53
N HIS A 1079 -18.26 4.18 -59.57
CA HIS A 1079 -19.40 5.09 -59.79
C HIS A 1079 -19.05 6.33 -60.63
N TRP A 1080 -17.78 6.74 -60.70
CA TRP A 1080 -17.35 7.81 -61.61
C TRP A 1080 -17.35 7.41 -63.10
N THR A 1081 -17.64 6.14 -63.44
CA THR A 1081 -17.84 5.70 -64.83
C THR A 1081 -19.29 5.90 -65.33
N ASP A 1082 -20.25 6.21 -64.45
CA ASP A 1082 -21.65 6.37 -64.83
C ASP A 1082 -21.87 7.60 -65.75
N ARG A 1083 -22.70 7.43 -66.80
CA ARG A 1083 -22.96 8.47 -67.83
C ARG A 1083 -23.39 9.83 -67.27
N GLU A 1084 -24.07 9.87 -66.13
CA GLU A 1084 -24.46 11.14 -65.50
C GLU A 1084 -23.25 11.98 -65.05
N MET A 1085 -22.13 11.34 -64.70
CA MET A 1085 -20.89 12.00 -64.30
C MET A 1085 -20.20 12.74 -65.45
N ALA A 1086 -20.47 12.37 -66.71
CA ALA A 1086 -19.91 13.06 -67.88
C ALA A 1086 -20.29 14.55 -67.91
N THR A 1087 -21.50 14.88 -67.46
CA THR A 1087 -21.98 16.27 -67.35
C THR A 1087 -21.32 17.06 -66.22
N ILE A 1088 -20.74 16.38 -65.23
CA ILE A 1088 -20.01 16.98 -64.10
C ILE A 1088 -18.54 17.20 -64.50
N ILE A 1089 -17.89 16.18 -65.09
CA ILE A 1089 -16.49 16.21 -65.54
C ILE A 1089 -16.28 17.30 -66.61
N GLY A 1090 -17.23 17.43 -67.55
CA GLY A 1090 -17.19 18.47 -68.58
C GLY A 1090 -15.94 18.34 -69.46
N ASN A 1091 -15.16 19.41 -69.57
CA ASN A 1091 -13.94 19.48 -70.38
C ASN A 1091 -12.65 19.20 -69.59
N LYS A 1092 -12.73 18.59 -68.41
CA LYS A 1092 -11.58 18.38 -67.51
C LYS A 1092 -11.09 16.94 -67.52
N THR A 1093 -9.82 16.76 -67.15
CA THR A 1093 -9.24 15.45 -66.87
C THR A 1093 -9.18 15.24 -65.36
N ILE A 1094 -9.88 14.23 -64.86
CA ILE A 1094 -9.91 13.90 -63.43
C ILE A 1094 -9.04 12.67 -63.16
N TYR A 1095 -8.16 12.75 -62.17
CA TYR A 1095 -7.30 11.66 -61.74
C TYR A 1095 -7.73 11.22 -60.34
N LEU A 1096 -7.85 9.91 -60.12
CA LEU A 1096 -8.07 9.31 -58.80
C LEU A 1096 -6.96 8.28 -58.58
N ASP A 1097 -6.03 8.56 -57.65
CA ASP A 1097 -5.01 7.59 -57.24
C ASP A 1097 -5.34 6.96 -55.88
N HIS A 1098 -5.15 5.65 -55.79
CA HIS A 1098 -5.34 4.85 -54.59
C HIS A 1098 -4.44 3.59 -54.65
N ASP A 1099 -4.84 2.60 -55.44
CA ASP A 1099 -4.06 1.41 -55.79
C ASP A 1099 -3.53 1.48 -57.22
N LEU A 1100 -4.22 2.19 -58.12
CA LEU A 1100 -3.75 2.65 -59.42
C LEU A 1100 -4.24 4.09 -59.65
N CYS A 1101 -3.58 4.82 -60.54
CA CYS A 1101 -4.02 6.13 -61.00
C CYS A 1101 -5.06 5.97 -62.12
N TYR A 1102 -6.34 6.08 -61.76
CA TYR A 1102 -7.47 6.05 -62.68
C TYR A 1102 -7.72 7.44 -63.27
N VAL A 1103 -7.82 7.53 -64.59
CA VAL A 1103 -8.01 8.80 -65.31
C VAL A 1103 -9.37 8.82 -65.99
N TYR A 1104 -10.16 9.86 -65.75
CA TYR A 1104 -11.53 10.03 -66.23
C TYR A 1104 -11.61 11.26 -67.14
N THR A 1105 -12.17 11.06 -68.33
CA THR A 1105 -12.48 12.13 -69.30
C THR A 1105 -13.90 11.94 -69.83
N ALA A 1106 -14.57 13.04 -70.19
CA ALA A 1106 -15.93 12.99 -70.72
C ALA A 1106 -15.95 13.40 -72.21
N THR A 1107 -16.52 12.56 -73.07
CA THR A 1107 -16.77 12.88 -74.49
C THR A 1107 -18.14 12.34 -74.90
N ASN A 1108 -18.86 13.08 -75.75
CA ASN A 1108 -20.19 12.67 -76.27
C ASN A 1108 -21.22 12.25 -75.18
N ASN A 1109 -21.13 12.82 -73.97
CA ASN A 1109 -21.91 12.45 -72.76
C ASN A 1109 -21.66 11.03 -72.21
N GLU A 1110 -20.50 10.44 -72.51
CA GLU A 1110 -20.01 9.22 -71.87
C GLU A 1110 -18.67 9.49 -71.16
N VAL A 1111 -18.41 8.78 -70.06
CA VAL A 1111 -17.12 8.84 -69.34
C VAL A 1111 -16.23 7.71 -69.80
N THR A 1112 -15.02 8.05 -70.24
CA THR A 1112 -13.94 7.08 -70.49
C THR A 1112 -13.02 7.06 -69.28
N ARG A 1113 -12.88 5.87 -68.66
CA ARG A 1113 -11.89 5.61 -67.60
C ARG A 1113 -10.73 4.79 -68.15
N THR A 1114 -9.52 5.34 -68.09
CA THR A 1114 -8.26 4.63 -68.34
C THR A 1114 -7.46 4.48 -67.04
N VAL A 1115 -6.35 3.74 -67.10
CA VAL A 1115 -5.35 3.65 -66.02
C VAL A 1115 -4.06 4.24 -66.55
N ASN A 1116 -3.42 5.12 -65.78
CA ASN A 1116 -2.09 5.64 -66.09
C ASN A 1116 -1.04 4.99 -65.17
N TYR A 1117 -0.33 4.00 -65.69
CA TYR A 1117 0.67 3.25 -64.93
C TYR A 1117 1.89 4.11 -64.54
N ASP A 1118 2.30 5.09 -65.36
CA ASP A 1118 3.41 6.01 -65.06
C ASP A 1118 3.14 6.85 -63.80
N LEU A 1119 1.87 7.15 -63.52
CA LEU A 1119 1.43 7.92 -62.35
C LEU A 1119 0.99 7.05 -61.16
N SER A 1120 1.00 5.73 -61.30
CA SER A 1120 0.46 4.80 -60.29
C SER A 1120 1.53 4.38 -59.27
N CYS A 1121 1.41 4.81 -58.01
CA CYS A 1121 2.38 4.46 -56.97
C CYS A 1121 1.85 3.38 -56.01
N GLN A 1122 2.01 2.11 -56.40
CA GLN A 1122 1.41 0.98 -55.67
C GLN A 1122 1.98 0.77 -54.27
N ASP A 1123 3.29 0.94 -54.07
CA ASP A 1123 3.97 0.55 -52.82
C ASP A 1123 3.90 1.63 -51.72
N HIS A 1124 3.39 2.82 -52.02
CA HIS A 1124 3.22 3.90 -51.05
C HIS A 1124 1.93 3.72 -50.24
N GLU A 1125 2.03 3.87 -48.90
CA GLU A 1125 0.88 3.80 -47.99
C GLU A 1125 0.11 5.13 -48.00
N GLU A 1126 0.75 6.20 -47.56
CA GLU A 1126 0.13 7.51 -47.28
C GLU A 1126 -0.07 8.38 -48.53
N ALA A 1127 -1.13 9.20 -48.54
CA ALA A 1127 -1.42 10.13 -49.63
C ALA A 1127 -0.34 11.20 -49.86
N ASP A 1128 0.42 11.62 -48.84
CA ASP A 1128 1.44 12.68 -48.94
C ASP A 1128 2.60 12.30 -49.89
N THR A 1129 3.17 11.11 -49.70
CA THR A 1129 4.23 10.55 -50.56
C THR A 1129 3.73 10.29 -51.99
N LYS A 1130 2.46 9.89 -52.16
CA LYS A 1130 1.84 9.71 -53.48
C LYS A 1130 1.60 11.03 -54.21
N ILE A 1131 1.20 12.09 -53.52
CA ILE A 1131 1.05 13.43 -54.11
C ILE A 1131 2.40 13.95 -54.63
N VAL A 1132 3.48 13.75 -53.87
CA VAL A 1132 4.83 14.12 -54.33
C VAL A 1132 5.26 13.25 -55.52
N PHE A 1133 5.07 11.93 -55.45
CA PHE A 1133 5.34 11.04 -56.59
C PHE A 1133 4.59 11.47 -57.87
N PHE A 1134 3.28 11.66 -57.78
CA PHE A 1134 2.44 12.13 -58.89
C PHE A 1134 2.98 13.43 -59.50
N THR A 1135 3.43 14.36 -58.64
CA THR A 1135 3.99 15.66 -59.07
C THR A 1135 5.34 15.49 -59.77
N CYS A 1136 6.22 14.62 -59.28
CA CYS A 1136 7.52 14.34 -59.92
C CYS A 1136 7.40 13.64 -61.29
N GLN A 1137 6.34 12.85 -61.51
CA GLN A 1137 6.08 12.15 -62.78
C GLN A 1137 5.41 13.02 -63.86
N LEU A 1138 5.18 14.32 -63.61
CA LEU A 1138 4.67 15.24 -64.64
C LEU A 1138 5.77 15.60 -65.64
N LYS A 1139 5.50 15.35 -66.93
CA LYS A 1139 6.47 15.40 -68.05
C LYS A 1139 6.38 16.66 -68.90
N GLU A 1140 5.51 17.60 -68.53
CA GLU A 1140 5.25 18.86 -69.23
C GLU A 1140 5.41 20.02 -68.24
N ASP A 1141 5.99 21.13 -68.70
CA ASP A 1141 6.13 22.35 -67.89
C ASP A 1141 4.74 22.84 -67.47
N SER A 1142 4.51 23.06 -66.16
CA SER A 1142 3.15 23.23 -65.63
C SER A 1142 3.10 23.93 -64.28
N THR A 1143 1.96 24.55 -64.00
CA THR A 1143 1.60 25.12 -62.70
C THR A 1143 0.79 24.12 -61.88
N VAL A 1144 1.26 23.83 -60.66
CA VAL A 1144 0.68 22.83 -59.77
C VAL A 1144 0.31 23.47 -58.44
N THR A 1145 -0.94 23.32 -58.01
CA THR A 1145 -1.35 23.63 -56.63
C THR A 1145 -1.79 22.35 -55.92
N ILE A 1146 -1.17 22.05 -54.78
CA ILE A 1146 -1.49 20.91 -53.93
C ILE A 1146 -2.34 21.39 -52.74
N ARG A 1147 -3.43 20.69 -52.45
CA ARG A 1147 -4.41 21.03 -51.41
C ARG A 1147 -4.40 20.00 -50.29
N THR A 1148 -4.00 20.42 -49.09
CA THR A 1148 -3.81 19.54 -47.92
C THR A 1148 -3.94 20.29 -46.58
N SER A 1149 -3.90 19.57 -45.47
CA SER A 1149 -3.63 20.11 -44.13
C SER A 1149 -2.36 19.57 -43.48
N ASP A 1150 -1.73 18.52 -44.01
CA ASP A 1150 -0.50 18.00 -43.40
C ASP A 1150 0.70 18.89 -43.74
N THR A 1151 1.63 19.01 -42.79
CA THR A 1151 2.86 19.78 -42.93
C THR A 1151 3.97 18.97 -43.57
N ASP A 1152 3.90 17.65 -43.51
CA ASP A 1152 5.04 16.78 -43.79
C ASP A 1152 5.29 16.68 -45.30
N ILE A 1153 4.22 16.77 -46.10
CA ILE A 1153 4.26 16.97 -47.55
C ILE A 1153 5.08 18.19 -48.00
N VAL A 1154 5.21 19.25 -47.19
CA VAL A 1154 6.09 20.39 -47.52
C VAL A 1154 7.55 19.96 -47.45
N VAL A 1155 7.92 19.16 -46.44
CA VAL A 1155 9.27 18.60 -46.28
C VAL A 1155 9.57 17.58 -47.38
N ILE A 1156 8.63 16.68 -47.66
CA ILE A 1156 8.78 15.63 -48.69
C ILE A 1156 8.87 16.28 -50.09
N MET A 1157 8.04 17.28 -50.41
CA MET A 1157 8.11 17.97 -51.71
C MET A 1157 9.44 18.71 -51.87
N LEU A 1158 9.89 19.46 -50.85
CA LEU A 1158 11.16 20.19 -50.91
C LEU A 1158 12.37 19.26 -51.16
N SER A 1159 12.42 18.09 -50.52
CA SER A 1159 13.52 17.13 -50.73
C SER A 1159 13.47 16.44 -52.08
N ASN A 1160 12.32 16.43 -52.77
CA ASN A 1160 12.11 15.76 -54.06
C ASN A 1160 12.12 16.72 -55.27
N MET A 1161 12.36 18.02 -55.06
CA MET A 1161 12.38 19.03 -56.14
C MET A 1161 13.42 18.76 -57.24
N GLU A 1162 14.47 17.98 -56.96
CA GLU A 1162 15.47 17.57 -57.97
C GLU A 1162 15.02 16.39 -58.86
N HIS A 1163 13.94 15.69 -58.49
CA HIS A 1163 13.39 14.54 -59.21
C HIS A 1163 12.23 14.90 -60.16
N LEU A 1164 11.95 16.20 -60.33
CA LEU A 1164 10.93 16.69 -61.27
C LEU A 1164 11.37 16.46 -62.72
N GLN A 1165 10.49 15.86 -63.53
CA GLN A 1165 10.76 15.58 -64.94
C GLN A 1165 10.55 16.78 -65.88
N ALA A 1166 10.00 17.89 -65.38
CA ALA A 1166 9.72 19.13 -66.11
C ALA A 1166 9.86 20.38 -65.22
N GLN A 1167 9.80 21.58 -65.80
CA GLN A 1167 9.88 22.85 -65.06
C GLN A 1167 8.53 23.19 -64.41
N LEU A 1168 8.30 22.66 -63.21
CA LEU A 1168 7.06 22.90 -62.47
C LEU A 1168 7.15 24.11 -61.53
N LYS A 1169 6.08 24.92 -61.52
CA LYS A 1169 5.84 25.90 -60.45
C LYS A 1169 4.83 25.33 -59.45
N ILE A 1170 5.27 25.16 -58.20
CA ILE A 1170 4.52 24.38 -57.19
C ILE A 1170 4.13 25.26 -55.99
N TRP A 1171 2.83 25.29 -55.70
CA TRP A 1171 2.26 25.88 -54.48
C TRP A 1171 1.56 24.81 -53.64
N ILE A 1172 1.56 24.98 -52.31
CA ILE A 1172 0.75 24.18 -51.38
C ILE A 1172 -0.26 25.11 -50.69
N ASP A 1173 -1.55 24.89 -51.00
CA ASP A 1173 -2.70 25.50 -50.33
C ASP A 1173 -2.97 24.72 -49.04
N LEU A 1174 -2.43 25.23 -47.93
CA LEU A 1174 -2.35 24.53 -46.65
C LEU A 1174 -3.35 25.07 -45.63
N GLY A 1175 -4.06 24.17 -44.95
CA GLY A 1175 -4.88 24.49 -43.78
C GLY A 1175 -6.33 24.88 -44.10
N VAL A 1176 -7.10 25.31 -43.09
CA VAL A 1176 -8.56 25.54 -43.22
C VAL A 1176 -9.02 26.81 -42.52
N GLY A 1177 -10.13 27.38 -43.01
CA GLY A 1177 -10.71 28.62 -42.48
C GLY A 1177 -9.70 29.76 -42.49
N ASN A 1178 -9.64 30.52 -41.40
CA ASN A 1178 -8.73 31.67 -41.24
C ASN A 1178 -7.24 31.28 -41.21
N ALA A 1179 -6.90 29.99 -41.15
CA ALA A 1179 -5.52 29.49 -41.19
C ALA A 1179 -5.10 28.96 -42.58
N ARG A 1180 -6.00 29.02 -43.57
CA ARG A 1180 -5.71 28.62 -44.96
C ARG A 1180 -4.78 29.65 -45.62
N ARG A 1181 -3.66 29.21 -46.19
CA ARG A 1181 -2.72 30.05 -46.94
C ARG A 1181 -1.99 29.25 -48.03
N ASN A 1182 -1.55 29.94 -49.08
CA ASN A 1182 -0.70 29.37 -50.11
C ASN A 1182 0.77 29.49 -49.72
N VAL A 1183 1.55 28.44 -49.92
CA VAL A 1183 3.01 28.40 -49.69
C VAL A 1183 3.70 28.07 -51.02
N ASN A 1184 4.58 28.96 -51.51
CA ASN A 1184 5.30 28.78 -52.76
C ASN A 1184 6.55 27.90 -52.53
N ILE A 1185 6.51 26.65 -53.02
CA ILE A 1185 7.56 25.65 -52.81
C ILE A 1185 8.73 25.88 -53.75
N SER A 1186 8.46 26.28 -55.00
CA SER A 1186 9.52 26.63 -55.96
C SER A 1186 10.37 27.79 -55.43
N ALA A 1187 9.78 28.80 -54.78
CA ALA A 1187 10.51 29.90 -54.14
C ALA A 1187 11.30 29.44 -52.90
N LEU A 1188 10.70 28.61 -52.03
CA LEU A 1188 11.39 28.04 -50.86
C LEU A 1188 12.61 27.21 -51.26
N PHE A 1189 12.46 26.28 -52.20
CA PHE A 1189 13.58 25.48 -52.72
C PHE A 1189 14.69 26.37 -53.30
N SER A 1190 14.32 27.38 -54.09
CA SER A 1190 15.27 28.35 -54.65
C SER A 1190 16.04 29.16 -53.61
N LYS A 1191 15.47 29.35 -52.39
CA LYS A 1191 16.10 30.10 -51.29
C LYS A 1191 16.92 29.21 -50.35
N LEU A 1192 16.48 27.97 -50.13
CA LEU A 1192 17.12 26.99 -49.23
C LEU A 1192 18.27 26.26 -49.92
N GLY A 1193 18.16 26.02 -51.23
CA GLY A 1193 19.10 25.22 -52.01
C GLY A 1193 18.97 23.72 -51.75
N LEU A 1194 19.66 22.94 -52.59
CA LEU A 1194 19.56 21.48 -52.60
C LEU A 1194 20.02 20.82 -51.27
N PRO A 1195 21.19 21.12 -50.69
CA PRO A 1195 21.69 20.39 -49.51
C PRO A 1195 20.81 20.57 -48.27
N VAL A 1196 20.26 21.78 -48.07
CA VAL A 1196 19.30 22.04 -46.99
C VAL A 1196 18.00 21.28 -47.24
N SER A 1197 17.50 21.26 -48.47
CA SER A 1197 16.24 20.61 -48.83
C SER A 1197 16.32 19.09 -48.68
N GLN A 1198 17.43 18.46 -49.10
CA GLN A 1198 17.72 17.04 -48.86
C GLN A 1198 17.86 16.71 -47.37
N ALA A 1199 18.32 17.65 -46.54
CA ALA A 1199 18.48 17.46 -45.10
C ALA A 1199 17.16 17.54 -44.30
N LEU A 1200 16.10 18.16 -44.84
CA LEU A 1200 14.85 18.38 -44.11
C LEU A 1200 14.11 17.10 -43.67
N PRO A 1201 14.01 16.01 -44.45
CA PRO A 1201 13.33 14.79 -44.02
C PRO A 1201 14.01 14.12 -42.83
N ALA A 1202 15.34 13.98 -42.86
CA ALA A 1202 16.10 13.39 -41.77
C ALA A 1202 16.06 14.27 -40.50
N LEU A 1203 16.17 15.59 -40.65
CA LEU A 1203 15.96 16.54 -39.54
C LEU A 1203 14.53 16.43 -39.00
N HIS A 1204 13.51 16.32 -39.85
CA HIS A 1204 12.13 16.17 -39.40
C HIS A 1204 11.97 14.88 -38.58
N ALA A 1205 12.44 13.74 -39.08
CA ALA A 1205 12.33 12.45 -38.42
C ALA A 1205 13.11 12.39 -37.10
N LEU A 1206 14.34 12.92 -37.03
CA LEU A 1206 15.16 12.93 -35.82
C LEU A 1206 14.64 13.92 -34.75
N THR A 1207 13.82 14.89 -35.14
CA THR A 1207 13.18 15.85 -34.21
C THR A 1207 11.76 15.45 -33.79
N GLY A 1208 11.38 14.20 -34.09
CA GLY A 1208 10.11 13.56 -33.78
C GLY A 1208 9.05 13.74 -34.86
N CYS A 1209 8.40 12.65 -35.25
CA CYS A 1209 7.31 12.61 -36.24
C CYS A 1209 6.13 11.77 -35.71
N ASP A 1210 5.36 11.12 -36.57
CA ASP A 1210 4.25 10.24 -36.14
C ASP A 1210 4.73 8.96 -35.44
N TYR A 1211 5.93 8.46 -35.80
CA TYR A 1211 6.51 7.20 -35.29
C TYR A 1211 7.87 7.37 -34.58
N ASN A 1212 8.69 8.36 -34.96
CA ASN A 1212 9.93 8.67 -34.23
C ASN A 1212 9.66 9.57 -33.01
N PRO A 1213 10.27 9.29 -31.84
CA PRO A 1213 10.22 10.18 -30.69
C PRO A 1213 11.00 11.48 -30.91
N ALA A 1214 10.53 12.57 -30.30
CA ALA A 1214 11.28 13.81 -30.18
C ALA A 1214 12.22 13.78 -28.97
N PHE A 1215 13.31 14.55 -29.05
CA PHE A 1215 14.16 14.79 -27.88
C PHE A 1215 13.43 15.62 -26.82
N TYR A 1216 13.51 15.18 -25.57
CA TYR A 1216 12.85 15.79 -24.42
C TYR A 1216 13.17 17.29 -24.29
N ARG A 1217 12.12 18.13 -24.26
CA ARG A 1217 12.21 19.60 -24.26
C ARG A 1217 13.04 20.19 -25.41
N ARG A 1218 12.99 19.61 -26.61
CA ARG A 1218 13.61 20.11 -27.85
C ARG A 1218 12.60 20.19 -29.01
N GLY A 1219 11.91 21.34 -29.13
CA GLY A 1219 11.05 21.63 -30.29
C GLY A 1219 11.86 21.91 -31.57
N LYS A 1220 11.23 21.67 -32.74
CA LYS A 1220 11.88 21.62 -34.07
C LYS A 1220 12.70 22.86 -34.48
N LYS A 1221 12.41 24.05 -33.94
CA LYS A 1221 13.15 25.29 -34.22
C LYS A 1221 14.65 25.20 -33.88
N LYS A 1222 15.02 24.83 -32.65
CA LYS A 1222 16.44 24.82 -32.23
C LYS A 1222 17.31 23.85 -33.05
N PRO A 1223 16.86 22.62 -33.37
CA PRO A 1223 17.53 21.74 -34.33
C PRO A 1223 17.77 22.40 -35.70
N PHE A 1224 16.74 23.03 -36.28
CA PHE A 1224 16.85 23.74 -37.56
C PHE A 1224 17.85 24.92 -37.47
N ASP A 1225 17.75 25.73 -36.41
CA ASP A 1225 18.69 26.83 -36.13
C ASP A 1225 20.16 26.36 -35.96
N ILE A 1226 20.41 25.08 -35.65
CA ILE A 1226 21.75 24.48 -35.55
C ILE A 1226 22.20 23.95 -36.91
N MET A 1227 21.33 23.22 -37.62
CA MET A 1227 21.63 22.69 -38.95
C MET A 1227 21.94 23.82 -39.95
N MET A 1228 21.13 24.89 -39.97
CA MET A 1228 21.34 26.06 -40.83
C MET A 1228 22.64 26.83 -40.57
N LYS A 1229 23.41 26.49 -39.52
CA LYS A 1229 24.70 27.11 -39.17
C LYS A 1229 25.90 26.19 -39.40
N SER A 1230 25.71 25.00 -39.95
CA SER A 1230 26.78 24.01 -40.17
C SER A 1230 26.53 23.21 -41.44
N GLU A 1231 27.38 23.42 -42.44
CA GLU A 1231 27.41 22.62 -43.67
C GLU A 1231 27.68 21.13 -43.37
N VAL A 1232 28.47 20.84 -42.32
CA VAL A 1232 28.74 19.47 -41.86
C VAL A 1232 27.46 18.78 -41.35
N PHE A 1233 26.61 19.50 -40.61
CA PHE A 1233 25.31 18.96 -40.19
C PHE A 1233 24.32 18.86 -41.34
N GLN A 1234 24.25 19.87 -42.23
CA GLN A 1234 23.42 19.80 -43.45
C GLN A 1234 23.78 18.57 -44.28
N LYS A 1235 25.07 18.37 -44.57
CA LYS A 1235 25.54 17.21 -45.32
C LYS A 1235 25.19 15.91 -44.60
N ALA A 1236 25.49 15.77 -43.31
CA ALA A 1236 25.19 14.53 -42.60
C ALA A 1236 23.68 14.22 -42.51
N PHE A 1237 22.81 15.23 -42.51
CA PHE A 1237 21.35 15.05 -42.62
C PHE A 1237 20.87 14.75 -44.05
N ALA A 1238 21.54 15.27 -45.09
CA ALA A 1238 21.25 14.91 -46.48
C ALA A 1238 21.73 13.49 -46.81
N ASP A 1239 22.96 13.15 -46.41
CA ASP A 1239 23.55 11.81 -46.53
C ASP A 1239 22.63 10.76 -45.85
N LEU A 1240 22.04 11.06 -44.68
CA LEU A 1240 21.04 10.24 -43.97
C LEU A 1240 19.81 9.85 -44.82
N GLY A 1241 19.47 10.63 -45.85
CA GLY A 1241 18.35 10.37 -46.75
C GLY A 1241 18.70 9.63 -48.04
N SER A 1242 19.98 9.26 -48.23
CA SER A 1242 20.49 8.69 -49.49
C SER A 1242 20.50 7.15 -49.51
N GLU A 1243 20.32 6.56 -50.70
CA GLU A 1243 20.31 5.09 -50.87
C GLU A 1243 21.65 4.40 -50.58
N THR A 1244 22.77 5.11 -50.77
CA THR A 1244 24.15 4.57 -50.69
C THR A 1244 24.87 4.97 -49.40
N TYR A 1245 24.10 5.15 -48.32
CA TYR A 1245 24.56 5.74 -47.07
C TYR A 1245 25.35 4.79 -46.16
N ASN A 1246 26.45 5.28 -45.57
CA ASN A 1246 27.13 4.64 -44.44
C ASN A 1246 26.75 5.36 -43.13
N ILE A 1247 25.92 4.70 -42.32
CA ILE A 1247 25.45 5.22 -41.04
C ILE A 1247 26.58 5.39 -40.01
N GLU A 1248 27.52 4.45 -39.90
CA GLU A 1248 28.60 4.48 -38.92
C GLU A 1248 29.50 5.71 -39.09
N ALA A 1249 29.81 6.06 -40.34
CA ALA A 1249 30.62 7.23 -40.69
C ALA A 1249 30.00 8.57 -40.26
N SER A 1250 28.69 8.59 -39.98
CA SER A 1250 27.93 9.80 -39.62
C SER A 1250 27.38 9.79 -38.20
N LEU A 1251 27.39 8.65 -37.49
CA LEU A 1251 26.92 8.56 -36.10
C LEU A 1251 27.63 9.58 -35.21
N VAL A 1252 28.95 9.73 -35.35
CA VAL A 1252 29.75 10.70 -34.58
C VAL A 1252 29.31 12.15 -34.84
N THR A 1253 28.99 12.49 -36.10
CA THR A 1253 28.47 13.81 -36.49
C THR A 1253 27.06 14.05 -35.93
N MET A 1254 26.20 13.03 -35.92
CA MET A 1254 24.86 13.11 -35.34
C MET A 1254 24.88 13.18 -33.80
N GLU A 1255 25.81 12.48 -33.17
CA GLU A 1255 26.08 12.59 -31.73
C GLU A 1255 26.54 14.01 -31.36
N SER A 1256 27.47 14.59 -32.13
CA SER A 1256 27.86 16.00 -31.95
C SER A 1256 26.68 16.96 -32.17
N PHE A 1257 25.82 16.73 -33.17
CA PHE A 1257 24.59 17.51 -33.34
C PHE A 1257 23.66 17.43 -32.12
N ILE A 1258 23.48 16.25 -31.53
CA ILE A 1258 22.68 16.06 -30.30
C ILE A 1258 23.34 16.77 -29.11
N CYS A 1259 24.66 16.66 -28.95
CA CYS A 1259 25.43 17.41 -27.96
C CYS A 1259 25.21 18.94 -28.11
N HIS A 1260 25.29 19.48 -29.32
CA HIS A 1260 24.98 20.88 -29.62
C HIS A 1260 23.51 21.25 -29.32
N LEU A 1261 22.57 20.35 -29.60
CA LEU A 1261 21.15 20.51 -29.29
C LEU A 1261 20.88 20.59 -27.78
N TYR A 1262 21.66 19.91 -26.95
CA TYR A 1262 21.61 20.04 -25.49
C TYR A 1262 22.48 21.17 -24.92
N GLY A 1263 23.45 21.68 -25.68
CA GLY A 1263 24.25 22.87 -25.35
C GLY A 1263 25.75 22.64 -25.19
N LEU A 1264 26.21 21.39 -25.38
CA LEU A 1264 27.61 20.97 -25.27
C LEU A 1264 28.42 21.36 -26.53
N LYS A 1265 28.59 22.67 -26.75
CA LYS A 1265 29.27 23.24 -27.92
C LYS A 1265 30.75 22.87 -28.07
N ASN A 1266 31.37 22.34 -27.01
CA ASN A 1266 32.78 21.97 -27.02
C ASN A 1266 33.01 20.51 -27.48
N TYR A 1267 31.95 19.77 -27.80
CA TYR A 1267 32.04 18.41 -28.34
C TYR A 1267 32.31 18.45 -29.85
N GLN A 1268 33.57 18.73 -30.19
CA GLN A 1268 34.08 18.65 -31.57
C GLN A 1268 34.33 17.19 -31.95
N VAL A 1269 34.14 16.90 -33.24
CA VAL A 1269 34.48 15.65 -33.92
C VAL A 1269 35.92 15.74 -34.42
#